data_AF-A0A0Q4P5X2-F1
#
_entry.id   AF-A0A0Q4P5X2-F1
#
_cell.length_a   1.000
_cell.length_b   1.000
_cell.length_c   1.000
_cell.angle_alpha   90.00
_cell.angle_beta   90.00
_cell.angle_gamma   90.00
#
_symmetry.space_group_name_H-M   'P 1'
#
loop_
_entity.id
_entity.type
_entity.pdbx_description
1 polymer ?
#
loop_
_entity_poly.entity_id
_entity_poly.type
_entity_poly.pdbx_seq_one_letter_code
_entity_poly.pdbx_strand_id
1 'polypeptide(L)'
;MSAKPFSIRRRILALAVALLLAAAVVLIVFIRDYAERAADSAFDRLLAASAFTIAGAVQVENETVFVELPVAAFAMFSGADRVFYAVEGPDAVTVTGYEDLALAMDETTSAEPRFRDLDYRGELVRVASIGRLISTASDTGWVTIHVAETQNQRQALANEILSNAIVPVIALTLLAVGLVWFGISRMFAPLTELEHDLLARPPDDLSPLTVPVPDEVDHLVAALNGFMGRLQKTMERVSGLVAEAAHEVRTPLASLRAQAEVAMDEQEPAALRRRIERIHSGAVQASQLVSQLLMDATISHRLEAQESEMVMPWSLVEEICQRLDMEQLGRLSLEADEAAQMAQIRGDRVALREMLRNLIDNALVYSAGAVEIDMRVSGESLLVSVMDRGPGMDAEDKETVLERFKRGKASGGTVGSGLGLAIVSRVATGHGGTLRFIDREGGGLTVEVALPLPRGSWRQGVAVLAGLVVAAMLIMPGQAEARSTTYPAPSGVEDQVLTIVGVTDTPLFAAFITGFQAQHPAVSVVYEEMDSLPLYDQFLAGTLPVAPDLLISSASDLQLKLANDGHAQAYDSPYLGDLPDWAHWRNEVFGFTFEPAVIIYNPDRIAPDEVPRTHLTLAELLETQTERFRGQIATYDIGVSGVGFLLASQDQTISSTFWRLAAAFGRVNAQFSGSSPAILNGVADGTLALGYNVLGSYAFARQAEGADIEIIVPDDYVLVLTRSMLIPREAKAVGLAEDFIDFALSPEGQAIAAGGTALGSVVPGSAGTWTSEAIAARGRGVIQAISLGPSLMVALDTLRRQRFLDTWKEIVSPKL
;
A
#
# COMPACT_ATOMS: atom_id res chain seq x y z
N MET A 1 -1.61 35.90 20.05
CA MET A 1 -1.91 34.76 19.16
C MET A 1 -3.19 35.07 18.43
N SER A 2 -3.12 35.47 17.16
CA SER A 2 -4.33 35.66 16.35
C SER A 2 -4.96 34.29 16.15
N ALA A 3 -6.11 34.05 16.78
CA ALA A 3 -6.86 32.82 16.63
C ALA A 3 -7.19 32.67 15.13
N LYS A 4 -6.72 31.60 14.50
CA LYS A 4 -7.08 31.31 13.10
C LYS A 4 -8.61 31.34 12.96
N PRO A 5 -9.18 31.99 11.94
CA PRO A 5 -10.62 32.03 11.77
C PRO A 5 -11.17 30.61 11.55
N PHE A 6 -12.18 30.23 12.33
CA PHE A 6 -12.82 28.91 12.26
C PHE A 6 -14.09 28.98 11.39
N SER A 7 -14.24 28.07 10.42
CA SER A 7 -15.45 27.96 9.60
C SER A 7 -16.35 26.84 10.11
N ILE A 8 -17.56 27.18 10.58
CA ILE A 8 -18.58 26.21 11.03
C ILE A 8 -18.92 25.23 9.89
N ARG A 9 -19.09 25.74 8.66
CA ARG A 9 -19.30 24.93 7.44
C ARG A 9 -18.22 23.86 7.26
N ARG A 10 -16.94 24.24 7.34
CA ARG A 10 -15.82 23.29 7.19
C ARG A 10 -15.77 22.28 8.33
N ARG A 11 -16.11 22.68 9.57
CA ARG A 11 -16.13 21.78 10.73
C ARG A 11 -17.23 20.74 10.65
N ILE A 12 -18.46 21.15 10.29
CA ILE A 12 -19.59 20.23 10.10
C ILE A 12 -19.30 19.27 8.93
N LEU A 13 -18.82 19.79 7.80
CA LEU A 13 -18.44 18.96 6.66
C LEU A 13 -17.33 17.97 7.01
N ALA A 14 -16.27 18.42 7.70
CA ALA A 14 -15.17 17.55 8.12
C ALA A 14 -15.64 16.45 9.08
N LEU A 15 -16.51 16.78 10.04
CA LEU A 15 -17.08 15.80 10.96
C LEU A 15 -17.98 14.79 10.24
N ALA A 16 -18.86 15.24 9.35
CA ALA A 16 -19.74 14.36 8.57
C ALA A 16 -18.94 13.44 7.64
N VAL A 17 -17.93 13.97 6.95
CA VAL A 17 -17.01 13.17 6.12
C VAL A 17 -16.23 12.18 7.00
N ALA A 18 -15.72 12.59 8.15
CA ALA A 18 -15.03 11.67 9.08
C ALA A 18 -15.94 10.54 9.57
N LEU A 19 -17.21 10.83 9.88
CA LEU A 19 -18.21 9.83 10.28
C LEU A 19 -18.54 8.88 9.13
N LEU A 20 -18.72 9.38 7.91
CA LEU A 20 -18.97 8.55 6.72
C LEU A 20 -17.77 7.65 6.41
N LEU A 21 -16.54 8.18 6.50
CA LEU A 21 -15.33 7.39 6.31
C LEU A 21 -15.17 6.33 7.40
N ALA A 22 -15.46 6.66 8.66
CA ALA A 22 -15.44 5.69 9.75
C ALA A 22 -16.50 4.58 9.55
N ALA A 23 -17.71 4.92 9.13
CA ALA A 23 -18.75 3.95 8.80
C ALA A 23 -18.36 3.05 7.62
N ALA A 24 -17.73 3.62 6.58
CA ALA A 24 -17.21 2.86 5.45
C ALA A 24 -16.12 1.87 5.87
N VAL A 25 -15.19 2.28 6.75
CA VAL A 25 -14.17 1.38 7.31
C VAL A 25 -14.81 0.23 8.09
N VAL A 26 -15.79 0.52 8.96
CA VAL A 26 -16.52 -0.53 9.71
C VAL A 26 -17.23 -1.50 8.76
N LEU A 27 -17.88 -0.99 7.72
CA LEU A 27 -18.56 -1.82 6.72
C LEU A 27 -17.57 -2.70 5.94
N ILE A 28 -16.42 -2.18 5.55
CA ILE A 28 -15.35 -2.95 4.87
C ILE A 28 -14.82 -4.05 5.79
N VAL A 29 -14.61 -3.79 7.08
CA VAL A 29 -14.20 -4.80 8.06
C VAL A 29 -15.26 -5.91 8.17
N PHE A 30 -16.54 -5.56 8.25
CA PHE A 30 -17.63 -6.54 8.30
C PHE A 30 -17.72 -7.38 7.01
N ILE A 31 -17.55 -6.76 5.85
CA ILE A 31 -17.55 -7.45 4.55
C ILE A 31 -16.38 -8.43 4.47
N ARG A 32 -15.18 -8.03 4.91
CA ARG A 32 -14.01 -8.91 4.95
C ARG A 32 -14.27 -10.15 5.81
N ASP A 33 -14.76 -9.96 7.02
CA ASP A 33 -15.10 -11.03 7.96
C ASP A 33 -16.25 -11.95 7.44
N TYR A 34 -17.22 -11.37 6.72
CA TYR A 34 -18.24 -12.16 6.01
C TYR A 34 -17.65 -12.99 4.87
N ALA A 35 -16.76 -12.39 4.06
CA ALA A 35 -16.12 -13.06 2.93
C ALA A 35 -15.24 -14.23 3.38
N GLU A 36 -14.42 -14.05 4.43
CA GLU A 36 -13.60 -15.10 5.04
C GLU A 36 -14.48 -16.26 5.53
N ARG A 37 -15.53 -15.99 6.33
CA ARG A 37 -16.44 -17.06 6.80
C ARG A 37 -17.22 -17.76 5.70
N ALA A 38 -17.62 -17.03 4.65
CA ALA A 38 -18.35 -17.60 3.52
C ALA A 38 -17.47 -18.56 2.73
N ALA A 39 -16.20 -18.17 2.48
CA ALA A 39 -15.21 -19.03 1.86
C ALA A 39 -14.92 -20.25 2.74
N ASP A 40 -14.66 -20.06 4.04
CA ASP A 40 -14.39 -21.17 4.96
C ASP A 40 -15.51 -22.21 4.97
N SER A 41 -16.76 -21.76 5.09
CA SER A 41 -17.92 -22.66 5.09
C SER A 41 -18.07 -23.46 3.79
N ALA A 42 -17.70 -22.88 2.64
CA ALA A 42 -17.78 -23.56 1.34
C ALA A 42 -16.71 -24.64 1.21
N PHE A 43 -15.45 -24.31 1.49
CA PHE A 43 -14.33 -25.23 1.34
C PHE A 43 -14.26 -26.28 2.48
N ASP A 44 -14.65 -25.93 3.71
CA ASP A 44 -14.72 -26.89 4.82
C ASP A 44 -15.74 -28.01 4.53
N ARG A 45 -16.83 -27.73 3.79
CA ARG A 45 -17.77 -28.77 3.33
C ARG A 45 -17.13 -29.74 2.32
N LEU A 46 -16.28 -29.25 1.42
CA LEU A 46 -15.57 -30.08 0.44
C LEU A 46 -14.54 -30.97 1.15
N LEU A 47 -13.74 -30.40 2.06
CA LEU A 47 -12.80 -31.14 2.89
C LEU A 47 -13.50 -32.23 3.73
N ALA A 48 -14.62 -31.90 4.37
CA ALA A 48 -15.40 -32.90 5.11
C ALA A 48 -15.96 -34.00 4.20
N ALA A 49 -16.45 -33.66 3.01
CA ALA A 49 -16.95 -34.65 2.06
C ALA A 49 -15.86 -35.60 1.56
N SER A 50 -14.65 -35.09 1.31
CA SER A 50 -13.47 -35.90 1.01
C SER A 50 -13.13 -36.84 2.16
N ALA A 51 -13.03 -36.31 3.38
CA ALA A 51 -12.77 -37.11 4.57
C ALA A 51 -13.83 -38.21 4.76
N PHE A 52 -15.12 -37.89 4.64
CA PHE A 52 -16.21 -38.87 4.71
C PHE A 52 -16.13 -39.95 3.62
N THR A 53 -15.68 -39.58 2.43
CA THR A 53 -15.47 -40.53 1.32
C THR A 53 -14.37 -41.52 1.67
N ILE A 54 -13.25 -41.06 2.24
CA ILE A 54 -12.17 -41.91 2.73
C ILE A 54 -12.64 -42.79 3.89
N ALA A 55 -13.35 -42.22 4.88
CA ALA A 55 -13.90 -42.97 6.00
C ALA A 55 -14.91 -44.05 5.57
N GLY A 56 -15.65 -43.81 4.48
CA GLY A 56 -16.55 -44.79 3.86
C GLY A 56 -15.83 -45.95 3.18
N ALA A 57 -14.56 -45.77 2.81
CA ALA A 57 -13.70 -46.79 2.20
C ALA A 57 -12.90 -47.61 3.22
N VAL A 58 -13.02 -47.29 4.51
CA VAL A 58 -12.37 -48.05 5.59
C VAL A 58 -12.98 -49.44 5.69
N GLN A 59 -12.13 -50.45 5.56
CA GLN A 59 -12.47 -51.86 5.68
C GLN A 59 -11.60 -52.53 6.75
N VAL A 60 -12.07 -53.65 7.27
CA VAL A 60 -11.32 -54.49 8.21
C VAL A 60 -11.18 -55.87 7.58
N GLU A 61 -9.94 -56.29 7.33
CA GLU A 61 -9.60 -57.59 6.77
C GLU A 61 -8.59 -58.27 7.70
N ASN A 62 -8.88 -59.49 8.16
CA ASN A 62 -8.00 -60.26 9.08
C ASN A 62 -7.54 -59.48 10.33
N GLU A 63 -8.45 -58.75 10.99
CA GLU A 63 -8.19 -57.86 12.14
C GLU A 63 -7.30 -56.64 11.84
N THR A 64 -6.89 -56.43 10.59
CA THR A 64 -6.15 -55.24 10.17
C THR A 64 -7.07 -54.23 9.49
N VAL A 65 -6.88 -52.96 9.82
CA VAL A 65 -7.57 -51.86 9.13
C VAL A 65 -6.90 -51.63 7.80
N PHE A 66 -7.71 -51.54 6.76
CA PHE A 66 -7.23 -51.26 5.42
C PHE A 66 -8.15 -50.25 4.74
N VAL A 67 -7.54 -49.35 3.96
CA VAL A 67 -8.26 -48.29 3.24
C VAL A 67 -7.75 -48.28 1.81
N GLU A 68 -8.64 -48.55 0.86
CA GLU A 68 -8.35 -48.26 -0.54
C GLU A 68 -8.88 -46.87 -0.86
N LEU A 69 -7.98 -45.89 -1.04
CA LEU A 69 -8.40 -44.52 -1.31
C LEU A 69 -9.26 -44.44 -2.57
N PRO A 70 -10.49 -43.92 -2.48
CA PRO A 70 -11.33 -43.67 -3.65
C PRO A 70 -10.82 -42.45 -4.41
N VAL A 71 -10.72 -42.54 -5.74
CA VAL A 71 -10.39 -41.41 -6.62
C VAL A 71 -11.34 -40.23 -6.40
N ALA A 72 -12.62 -40.53 -6.11
CA ALA A 72 -13.65 -39.54 -5.81
C ALA A 72 -13.33 -38.65 -4.60
N ALA A 73 -12.56 -39.11 -3.62
CA ALA A 73 -12.17 -38.29 -2.47
C ALA A 73 -11.27 -37.12 -2.88
N PHE A 74 -10.49 -37.28 -3.96
CA PHE A 74 -9.54 -36.26 -4.44
C PHE A 74 -10.07 -35.48 -5.63
N ALA A 75 -10.97 -36.07 -6.42
CA ALA A 75 -11.60 -35.40 -7.56
C ALA A 75 -12.49 -34.20 -7.17
N MET A 76 -12.83 -34.05 -5.87
CA MET A 76 -13.58 -32.91 -5.34
C MET A 76 -12.72 -31.66 -5.14
N PHE A 77 -11.40 -31.82 -5.05
CA PHE A 77 -10.48 -30.70 -4.91
C PHE A 77 -10.23 -30.06 -6.27
N SER A 78 -10.08 -28.74 -6.25
CA SER A 78 -9.69 -28.01 -7.44
C SER A 78 -8.23 -28.32 -7.80
N GLY A 79 -7.85 -28.03 -9.04
CA GLY A 79 -6.46 -28.13 -9.51
C GLY A 79 -5.54 -27.00 -9.02
N ALA A 80 -5.89 -26.28 -7.95
CA ALA A 80 -5.16 -25.08 -7.52
C ALA A 80 -4.60 -25.14 -6.09
N ASP A 81 -5.03 -26.10 -5.27
CA ASP A 81 -4.52 -26.30 -3.92
C ASP A 81 -3.81 -27.64 -3.77
N ARG A 82 -2.90 -27.69 -2.80
CA ARG A 82 -2.12 -28.88 -2.42
C ARG A 82 -2.99 -29.71 -1.50
N VAL A 83 -2.98 -31.01 -1.68
CA VAL A 83 -3.83 -31.93 -0.92
C VAL A 83 -2.97 -32.95 -0.20
N PHE A 84 -3.22 -33.10 1.09
CA PHE A 84 -2.58 -34.08 1.95
C PHE A 84 -3.65 -34.88 2.69
N TYR A 85 -3.31 -36.09 3.09
CA TYR A 85 -4.21 -36.94 3.86
C TYR A 85 -3.41 -37.87 4.75
N ALA A 86 -4.02 -38.32 5.84
CA ALA A 86 -3.48 -39.40 6.64
C ALA A 86 -4.65 -40.23 7.17
N VAL A 87 -4.48 -41.54 7.21
CA VAL A 87 -5.43 -42.44 7.85
C VAL A 87 -4.69 -43.23 8.90
N GLU A 88 -5.17 -43.17 10.14
CA GLU A 88 -4.58 -43.85 11.29
C GLU A 88 -5.52 -44.92 11.81
N GLY A 89 -4.95 -46.06 12.18
CA GLY A 89 -5.66 -47.15 12.82
C GLY A 89 -6.07 -46.82 14.26
N PRO A 90 -6.81 -47.72 14.92
CA PRO A 90 -7.15 -47.61 16.34
C PRO A 90 -5.96 -47.54 17.30
N ASP A 91 -4.79 -47.97 16.85
CA ASP A 91 -3.51 -47.97 17.54
C ASP A 91 -2.69 -46.69 17.31
N ALA A 92 -3.27 -45.68 16.64
CA ALA A 92 -2.62 -44.44 16.22
C ALA A 92 -1.42 -44.67 15.29
N VAL A 93 -1.37 -45.82 14.63
CA VAL A 93 -0.36 -46.10 13.59
C VAL A 93 -0.94 -45.68 12.25
N THR A 94 -0.17 -44.95 11.45
CA THR A 94 -0.58 -44.56 10.10
C THR A 94 -0.76 -45.81 9.23
N VAL A 95 -1.99 -46.02 8.74
CA VAL A 95 -2.37 -47.06 7.78
C VAL A 95 -1.90 -46.65 6.38
N THR A 96 -2.20 -45.41 5.98
CA THR A 96 -1.72 -44.86 4.70
C THR A 96 -1.77 -43.33 4.67
N GLY A 97 -1.07 -42.72 3.72
CA GLY A 97 -0.93 -41.27 3.55
C GLY A 97 0.34 -40.70 4.17
N TYR A 98 0.25 -39.44 4.62
CA TYR A 98 1.36 -38.66 5.17
C TYR A 98 1.47 -38.89 6.69
N GLU A 99 2.43 -39.71 7.11
CA GLU A 99 2.71 -39.99 8.53
C GLU A 99 3.09 -38.73 9.32
N ASP A 100 3.83 -37.81 8.70
CA ASP A 100 4.19 -36.51 9.27
C ASP A 100 2.97 -35.60 9.52
N LEU A 101 1.89 -35.74 8.74
CA LEU A 101 0.63 -35.05 8.99
C LEU A 101 -0.13 -35.66 10.17
N ALA A 102 -0.20 -36.99 10.25
CA ALA A 102 -0.82 -37.72 11.36
C ALA A 102 -0.18 -37.33 12.70
N LEU A 103 1.17 -37.36 12.77
CA LEU A 103 1.92 -37.00 13.98
C LEU A 103 1.71 -35.57 14.46
N ALA A 104 1.30 -34.65 13.58
CA ALA A 104 1.02 -33.25 13.92
C ALA A 104 -0.42 -33.03 14.42
N MET A 105 -1.27 -34.05 14.37
CA MET A 105 -2.70 -33.98 14.67
C MET A 105 -3.06 -34.80 15.92
N ASP A 106 -4.21 -34.45 16.52
CA ASP A 106 -4.76 -35.19 17.66
C ASP A 106 -5.71 -36.29 17.16
N GLU A 107 -5.70 -37.45 17.82
CA GLU A 107 -6.65 -38.54 17.55
C GLU A 107 -8.11 -38.06 17.60
N THR A 108 -8.94 -38.54 16.66
CA THR A 108 -10.34 -38.13 16.58
C THR A 108 -11.29 -39.28 16.88
N THR A 109 -11.93 -39.22 18.05
CA THR A 109 -12.94 -40.20 18.49
C THR A 109 -14.38 -39.77 18.16
N SER A 110 -14.58 -39.00 17.09
CA SER A 110 -15.86 -38.36 16.75
C SER A 110 -16.15 -38.49 15.27
N ALA A 111 -17.36 -38.92 14.91
CA ALA A 111 -17.82 -38.97 13.52
C ALA A 111 -18.12 -37.58 12.93
N GLU A 112 -18.22 -36.54 13.77
CA GLU A 112 -18.39 -35.16 13.29
C GLU A 112 -17.05 -34.54 12.88
N PRO A 113 -16.99 -33.85 11.72
CA PRO A 113 -15.78 -33.23 11.22
C PRO A 113 -15.33 -32.07 12.11
N ARG A 114 -14.05 -32.08 12.44
CA ARG A 114 -13.36 -30.98 13.11
C ARG A 114 -12.37 -30.35 12.16
N PHE A 115 -12.32 -29.02 12.18
CA PHE A 115 -11.46 -28.25 11.31
C PHE A 115 -10.39 -27.53 12.12
N ARG A 116 -9.16 -27.54 11.62
CA ARG A 116 -8.02 -26.88 12.27
C ARG A 116 -7.04 -26.36 11.21
N ASP A 117 -6.46 -25.20 11.49
CA ASP A 117 -5.36 -24.67 10.68
C ASP A 117 -4.02 -25.14 11.23
N LEU A 118 -3.12 -25.51 10.34
CA LEU A 118 -1.79 -26.03 10.66
C LEU A 118 -0.77 -25.43 9.66
N ASP A 119 0.41 -25.04 10.14
CA ASP A 119 1.56 -24.81 9.26
C ASP A 119 2.19 -26.17 8.96
N TYR A 120 2.09 -26.61 7.70
CA TYR A 120 2.54 -27.91 7.26
C TYR A 120 3.38 -27.76 5.99
N ARG A 121 4.62 -28.25 6.04
CA ARG A 121 5.60 -28.14 4.95
C ARG A 121 5.81 -26.70 4.44
N GLY A 122 5.72 -25.72 5.36
CA GLY A 122 5.95 -24.30 5.08
C GLY A 122 4.77 -23.59 4.42
N GLU A 123 3.59 -24.21 4.41
CA GLU A 123 2.34 -23.65 3.90
C GLU A 123 1.27 -23.72 4.99
N LEU A 124 0.37 -22.73 5.02
CA LEU A 124 -0.80 -22.79 5.88
C LEU A 124 -1.86 -23.72 5.25
N VAL A 125 -2.18 -24.81 5.93
CA VAL A 125 -3.18 -25.80 5.49
C VAL A 125 -4.39 -25.81 6.43
N ARG A 126 -5.56 -26.07 5.85
CA ARG A 126 -6.81 -26.35 6.57
C ARG A 126 -7.02 -27.86 6.63
N VAL A 127 -7.08 -28.44 7.82
CA VAL A 127 -7.23 -29.88 8.05
C VAL A 127 -8.65 -30.19 8.52
N ALA A 128 -9.35 -31.08 7.84
CA ALA A 128 -10.56 -31.73 8.31
C ALA A 128 -10.22 -33.09 8.93
N SER A 129 -10.69 -33.33 10.15
CA SER A 129 -10.45 -34.56 10.91
C SER A 129 -11.77 -35.22 11.27
N ILE A 130 -11.92 -36.51 10.97
CA ILE A 130 -13.06 -37.32 11.36
C ILE A 130 -12.60 -38.67 11.91
N GLY A 131 -13.38 -39.20 12.84
CA GLY A 131 -13.25 -40.55 13.34
C GLY A 131 -14.27 -41.48 12.68
N ARG A 132 -13.83 -42.69 12.33
CA ARG A 132 -14.68 -43.79 11.91
C ARG A 132 -14.59 -44.91 12.95
N LEU A 133 -15.69 -45.16 13.66
CA LEU A 133 -15.75 -46.30 14.57
C LEU A 133 -15.78 -47.60 13.78
N ILE A 134 -14.86 -48.51 14.11
CA ILE A 134 -14.80 -49.87 13.58
C ILE A 134 -14.94 -50.89 14.71
N SER A 135 -15.33 -52.10 14.34
CA SER A 135 -15.38 -53.24 15.27
C SER A 135 -14.67 -54.42 14.61
N THR A 136 -13.61 -54.89 15.25
CA THR A 136 -12.91 -56.12 14.91
C THR A 136 -13.50 -57.26 15.76
N ALA A 137 -13.05 -58.51 15.56
CA ALA A 137 -13.53 -59.62 16.38
C ALA A 137 -12.94 -59.56 17.82
N SER A 138 -11.84 -58.85 18.01
CA SER A 138 -11.12 -58.72 19.27
C SER A 138 -11.37 -57.39 20.01
N ASP A 139 -11.62 -56.27 19.30
CA ASP A 139 -11.81 -54.94 19.91
C ASP A 139 -12.62 -53.93 19.06
N THR A 140 -13.10 -52.86 19.69
CA THR A 140 -13.70 -51.70 19.03
C THR A 140 -12.77 -50.50 19.10
N GLY A 141 -12.54 -49.86 17.95
CA GLY A 141 -11.55 -48.79 17.83
C GLY A 141 -11.98 -47.69 16.88
N TRP A 142 -11.36 -46.52 16.99
CA TRP A 142 -11.57 -45.40 16.07
C TRP A 142 -10.45 -45.35 15.05
N VAL A 143 -10.80 -45.35 13.78
CA VAL A 143 -9.90 -45.00 12.69
C VAL A 143 -9.97 -43.49 12.51
N THR A 144 -8.84 -42.79 12.55
CA THR A 144 -8.79 -41.33 12.37
C THR A 144 -8.43 -41.01 10.93
N ILE A 145 -9.17 -40.10 10.31
CA ILE A 145 -8.93 -39.64 8.94
C ILE A 145 -8.67 -38.13 9.00
N HIS A 146 -7.52 -37.73 8.50
CA HIS A 146 -7.13 -36.34 8.28
C HIS A 146 -7.08 -36.06 6.78
N VAL A 147 -7.70 -34.98 6.34
CA VAL A 147 -7.57 -34.46 4.98
C VAL A 147 -7.23 -32.98 5.07
N ALA A 148 -6.16 -32.56 4.43
CA ALA A 148 -5.65 -31.20 4.49
C ALA A 148 -5.54 -30.59 3.10
N GLU A 149 -5.84 -29.30 2.99
CA GLU A 149 -5.73 -28.52 1.76
C GLU A 149 -5.05 -27.18 2.04
N THR A 150 -4.22 -26.67 1.14
CA THR A 150 -3.70 -25.28 1.25
C THR A 150 -4.82 -24.25 1.15
N GLN A 151 -4.61 -23.05 1.67
CA GLN A 151 -5.68 -22.04 1.77
C GLN A 151 -5.73 -21.04 0.61
N ASN A 152 -5.10 -21.33 -0.54
CA ASN A 152 -4.93 -20.33 -1.61
C ASN A 152 -6.26 -19.98 -2.28
N GLN A 153 -7.06 -20.97 -2.66
CA GLN A 153 -8.33 -20.68 -3.33
C GLN A 153 -9.37 -20.04 -2.42
N ARG A 154 -9.45 -20.48 -1.15
CA ARG A 154 -10.37 -19.84 -0.20
C ARG A 154 -10.02 -18.38 0.05
N GLN A 155 -8.72 -18.05 0.13
CA GLN A 155 -8.27 -16.67 0.28
C GLN A 155 -8.53 -15.84 -1.00
N ALA A 156 -8.34 -16.45 -2.18
CA ALA A 156 -8.67 -15.81 -3.45
C ALA A 156 -10.17 -15.49 -3.56
N LEU A 157 -11.05 -16.44 -3.20
CA LEU A 157 -12.50 -16.22 -3.17
C LEU A 157 -12.91 -15.13 -2.18
N ALA A 158 -12.33 -15.13 -0.97
CA ALA A 158 -12.59 -14.09 0.03
C ALA A 158 -12.14 -12.70 -0.48
N ASN A 159 -10.97 -12.63 -1.12
CA ASN A 159 -10.46 -11.40 -1.73
C ASN A 159 -11.33 -10.94 -2.91
N GLU A 160 -11.85 -11.85 -3.73
CA GLU A 160 -12.76 -11.55 -4.84
C GLU A 160 -14.09 -10.96 -4.33
N ILE A 161 -14.70 -11.59 -3.32
CA ILE A 161 -15.92 -11.08 -2.67
C ILE A 161 -15.66 -9.67 -2.12
N LEU A 162 -14.51 -9.46 -1.47
CA LEU A 162 -14.11 -8.16 -0.92
C LEU A 162 -13.90 -7.11 -2.03
N SER A 163 -13.15 -7.42 -3.08
CA SER A 163 -12.86 -6.48 -4.18
C SER A 163 -14.14 -6.08 -4.92
N ASN A 164 -15.05 -7.03 -5.15
CA ASN A 164 -16.35 -6.77 -5.78
C ASN A 164 -17.25 -5.91 -4.89
N ALA A 165 -17.10 -5.97 -3.56
CA ALA A 165 -17.87 -5.17 -2.61
C ALA A 165 -17.28 -3.78 -2.33
N ILE A 166 -15.96 -3.56 -2.50
CA ILE A 166 -15.33 -2.25 -2.24
C ILE A 166 -15.82 -1.16 -3.19
N VAL A 167 -15.94 -1.46 -4.50
CA VAL A 167 -16.38 -0.48 -5.51
C VAL A 167 -17.74 0.15 -5.19
N PRO A 168 -18.82 -0.62 -4.92
CA PRO A 168 -20.11 -0.03 -4.55
C PRO A 168 -20.07 0.72 -3.22
N VAL A 169 -19.26 0.29 -2.24
CA VAL A 169 -19.10 1.00 -0.95
C VAL A 169 -18.45 2.38 -1.16
N ILE A 170 -17.40 2.46 -1.97
CA ILE A 170 -16.76 3.74 -2.31
C ILE A 170 -17.73 4.63 -3.08
N ALA A 171 -18.43 4.10 -4.08
CA ALA A 171 -19.39 4.85 -4.87
C ALA A 171 -20.53 5.45 -4.01
N LEU A 172 -21.10 4.65 -3.11
CA LEU A 172 -22.14 5.09 -2.17
C LEU A 172 -21.60 6.11 -1.16
N THR A 173 -20.36 5.94 -0.67
CA THR A 173 -19.73 6.89 0.25
C THR A 173 -19.48 8.23 -0.44
N LEU A 174 -18.97 8.24 -1.67
CA LEU A 174 -18.77 9.45 -2.47
C LEU A 174 -20.10 10.14 -2.78
N LEU A 175 -21.14 9.37 -3.12
CA LEU A 175 -22.50 9.90 -3.30
C LEU A 175 -23.00 10.56 -2.02
N ALA A 176 -22.84 9.91 -0.86
CA ALA A 176 -23.23 10.46 0.44
C ALA A 176 -22.45 11.73 0.78
N VAL A 177 -21.13 11.77 0.55
CA VAL A 177 -20.30 12.97 0.73
C VAL A 177 -20.78 14.09 -0.19
N GLY A 178 -21.10 13.78 -1.45
CA GLY A 178 -21.64 14.75 -2.42
C GLY A 178 -22.98 15.33 -1.97
N LEU A 179 -23.90 14.48 -1.49
CA LEU A 179 -25.20 14.90 -0.95
C LEU A 179 -25.05 15.76 0.31
N VAL A 180 -24.15 15.38 1.24
CA VAL A 180 -23.86 16.16 2.44
C VAL A 180 -23.23 17.51 2.08
N TRP A 181 -22.26 17.53 1.16
CA TRP A 181 -21.65 18.76 0.68
C TRP A 181 -22.67 19.68 0.02
N PHE A 182 -23.54 19.15 -0.84
CA PHE A 182 -24.62 19.89 -1.48
C PHE A 182 -25.61 20.46 -0.44
N GLY A 183 -26.08 19.61 0.49
CA GLY A 183 -27.02 20.00 1.55
C GLY A 183 -26.47 21.10 2.45
N ILE A 184 -25.23 20.95 2.95
CA ILE A 184 -24.57 21.97 3.78
C ILE A 184 -24.35 23.26 2.96
N SER A 185 -23.89 23.16 1.71
CA SER A 185 -23.65 24.35 0.88
C SER A 185 -24.93 25.14 0.63
N ARG A 186 -26.05 24.45 0.43
CA ARG A 186 -27.37 25.08 0.25
C ARG A 186 -27.93 25.66 1.55
N MET A 187 -27.73 25.00 2.68
CA MET A 187 -28.18 25.46 4.00
C MET A 187 -27.50 26.77 4.42
N PHE A 188 -26.22 26.95 4.13
CA PHE A 188 -25.46 28.16 4.49
C PHE A 188 -25.46 29.25 3.40
N ALA A 189 -26.11 29.03 2.25
CA ALA A 189 -26.16 30.02 1.16
C ALA A 189 -26.79 31.37 1.59
N PRO A 190 -27.92 31.41 2.35
CA PRO A 190 -28.53 32.68 2.76
C PRO A 190 -27.62 33.56 3.64
N LEU A 191 -26.74 32.94 4.43
CA LEU A 191 -25.75 33.66 5.23
C LEU A 191 -24.66 34.33 4.37
N THR A 192 -24.30 33.69 3.26
CA THR A 192 -23.32 34.24 2.30
C THR A 192 -23.93 35.40 1.51
N GLU A 193 -25.23 35.33 1.21
CA GLU A 193 -25.99 36.42 0.62
C GLU A 193 -26.12 37.61 1.59
N LEU A 194 -26.42 37.35 2.86
CA LEU A 194 -26.46 38.37 3.91
C LEU A 194 -25.08 39.05 4.11
N GLU A 195 -23.99 38.27 4.09
CA GLU A 195 -22.62 38.80 4.14
C GLU A 195 -22.32 39.70 2.94
N HIS A 196 -22.69 39.29 1.72
CA HIS A 196 -22.52 40.11 0.53
C HIS A 196 -23.33 41.40 0.59
N ASP A 197 -24.58 41.37 1.04
CA ASP A 197 -25.41 42.58 1.19
C ASP A 197 -24.77 43.57 2.17
N LEU A 198 -24.22 43.07 3.27
CA LEU A 198 -23.52 43.89 4.26
C LEU A 198 -22.20 44.47 3.72
N LEU A 199 -21.39 43.70 2.99
CA LEU A 199 -20.12 44.15 2.43
C LEU A 199 -20.29 45.10 1.23
N ALA A 200 -21.40 44.98 0.49
CA ALA A 200 -21.69 45.82 -0.67
C ALA A 200 -22.30 47.18 -0.30
N ARG A 201 -22.76 47.36 0.94
CA ARG A 201 -23.39 48.61 1.40
C ARG A 201 -22.38 49.76 1.53
N PRO A 202 -22.74 50.97 1.11
CA PRO A 202 -21.95 52.17 1.36
C PRO A 202 -21.74 52.42 2.88
N PRO A 203 -20.61 53.01 3.31
CA PRO A 203 -20.32 53.28 4.73
C PRO A 203 -21.37 54.11 5.47
N ASP A 204 -22.15 54.93 4.75
CA ASP A 204 -23.17 55.82 5.30
C ASP A 204 -24.59 55.24 5.21
N ASP A 205 -24.76 54.05 4.62
CA ASP A 205 -26.07 53.41 4.43
C ASP A 205 -26.44 52.52 5.64
N LEU A 206 -27.22 53.10 6.56
CA LEU A 206 -27.73 52.45 7.77
C LEU A 206 -29.18 51.95 7.62
N SER A 207 -29.66 51.80 6.39
CA SER A 207 -31.00 51.27 6.13
C SER A 207 -31.15 49.82 6.62
N PRO A 208 -32.35 49.39 7.06
CA PRO A 208 -32.56 48.04 7.56
C PRO A 208 -32.34 46.96 6.49
N LEU A 209 -31.81 45.81 6.90
CA LEU A 209 -31.67 44.61 6.08
C LEU A 209 -33.04 43.99 5.81
N THR A 210 -33.35 43.69 4.54
CA THR A 210 -34.63 43.13 4.07
C THR A 210 -34.48 41.76 3.38
N VAL A 211 -33.27 41.19 3.36
CA VAL A 211 -33.00 39.88 2.77
C VAL A 211 -33.76 38.80 3.55
N PRO A 212 -34.51 37.90 2.88
CA PRO A 212 -35.17 36.80 3.55
C PRO A 212 -34.13 35.84 4.16
N VAL A 213 -34.15 35.69 5.49
CA VAL A 213 -33.23 34.83 6.23
C VAL A 213 -33.97 33.66 6.90
N PRO A 214 -33.30 32.52 7.17
CA PRO A 214 -33.86 31.42 7.96
C PRO A 214 -34.22 31.86 9.39
N ASP A 215 -35.16 31.15 10.02
CA ASP A 215 -35.67 31.42 11.37
C ASP A 215 -34.54 31.50 12.42
N GLU A 216 -33.47 30.70 12.25
CA GLU A 216 -32.31 30.68 13.15
C GLU A 216 -31.49 31.98 13.13
N VAL A 217 -31.57 32.76 12.05
CA VAL A 217 -30.78 33.99 11.85
C VAL A 217 -31.64 35.26 11.99
N ASP A 218 -32.97 35.13 11.96
CA ASP A 218 -33.91 36.24 12.04
C ASP A 218 -33.67 37.16 13.25
N HIS A 219 -33.45 36.57 14.43
CA HIS A 219 -33.17 37.32 15.66
C HIS A 219 -31.86 38.13 15.57
N LEU A 220 -30.85 37.62 14.87
CA LEU A 220 -29.59 38.32 14.66
C LEU A 220 -29.78 39.50 13.70
N VAL A 221 -30.53 39.31 12.60
CA VAL A 221 -30.86 40.38 11.67
C VAL A 221 -31.65 41.48 12.37
N ALA A 222 -32.62 41.12 13.22
CA ALA A 222 -33.37 42.08 14.02
C ALA A 222 -32.47 42.87 14.98
N ALA A 223 -31.54 42.21 15.66
CA ALA A 223 -30.58 42.87 16.54
C ALA A 223 -29.63 43.82 15.79
N LEU A 224 -29.18 43.42 14.59
CA LEU A 224 -28.32 44.22 13.72
C LEU A 224 -29.05 45.45 13.18
N ASN A 225 -30.29 45.30 12.70
CA ASN A 225 -31.17 46.41 12.32
C ASN A 225 -31.38 47.38 13.49
N GLY A 226 -31.61 46.86 14.70
CA GLY A 226 -31.72 47.67 15.92
C GLY A 226 -30.42 48.42 16.27
N PHE A 227 -29.26 47.82 16.03
CA PHE A 227 -27.96 48.47 16.20
C PHE A 227 -27.73 49.58 15.17
N MET A 228 -27.95 49.31 13.89
CA MET A 228 -27.84 50.33 12.82
C MET A 228 -28.72 51.54 13.11
N GLY A 229 -29.96 51.31 13.57
CA GLY A 229 -30.86 52.39 13.99
C GLY A 229 -30.37 53.20 15.20
N ARG A 230 -29.62 52.60 16.14
CA ARG A 230 -28.98 53.35 17.24
C ARG A 230 -27.74 54.11 16.78
N LEU A 231 -26.96 53.53 15.86
CA LEU A 231 -25.77 54.15 15.30
C LEU A 231 -26.15 55.40 14.49
N GLN A 232 -27.20 55.30 13.66
CA GLN A 232 -27.75 56.42 12.91
C GLN A 232 -28.08 57.60 13.84
N LYS A 233 -28.83 57.34 14.91
CA LYS A 233 -29.17 58.36 15.93
C LYS A 233 -27.95 58.94 16.64
N THR A 234 -26.86 58.18 16.76
CA THR A 234 -25.62 58.64 17.41
C THR A 234 -24.81 59.52 16.45
N MET A 235 -24.70 59.13 15.17
CA MET A 235 -24.06 59.96 14.15
C MET A 235 -24.79 61.30 13.96
N GLU A 236 -26.13 61.29 14.01
CA GLU A 236 -26.94 62.52 14.01
C GLU A 236 -26.57 63.46 15.18
N ARG A 237 -26.32 62.92 16.39
CA ARG A 237 -25.89 63.72 17.55
C ARG A 237 -24.48 64.27 17.41
N VAL A 238 -23.53 63.49 16.88
CA VAL A 238 -22.16 63.95 16.65
C VAL A 238 -22.13 65.07 15.60
N SER A 239 -22.89 64.93 14.51
CA SER A 239 -23.06 65.99 13.52
C SER A 239 -23.64 67.28 14.15
N GLY A 240 -24.59 67.13 15.09
CA GLY A 240 -25.12 68.23 15.89
C GLY A 240 -24.07 68.93 16.75
N LEU A 241 -23.19 68.18 17.43
CA LEU A 241 -22.09 68.73 18.23
C LEU A 241 -21.06 69.50 17.37
N VAL A 242 -20.75 69.01 16.17
CA VAL A 242 -19.86 69.70 15.22
C VAL A 242 -20.47 71.04 14.79
N ALA A 243 -21.78 71.10 14.58
CA ALA A 243 -22.48 72.33 14.26
C ALA A 243 -22.45 73.36 15.40
N GLU A 244 -22.51 72.90 16.65
CA GLU A 244 -22.46 73.73 17.86
C GLU A 244 -21.04 74.28 18.13
N ALA A 245 -20.01 73.44 17.95
CA ALA A 245 -18.61 73.88 18.04
C ALA A 245 -18.25 74.94 16.98
N ALA A 246 -18.78 74.80 15.76
CA ALA A 246 -18.63 75.83 14.72
C ALA A 246 -19.26 77.17 15.11
N HIS A 247 -20.31 77.14 15.95
CA HIS A 247 -20.98 78.33 16.48
C HIS A 247 -20.12 79.03 17.54
N GLU A 248 -19.50 78.27 18.45
CA GLU A 248 -18.64 78.82 19.49
C GLU A 248 -17.36 79.47 18.96
N VAL A 249 -16.81 79.00 17.84
CA VAL A 249 -15.65 79.62 17.17
C VAL A 249 -16.03 80.91 16.42
N ARG A 250 -17.24 80.98 15.87
CA ARG A 250 -17.71 82.15 15.10
C ARG A 250 -17.90 83.40 15.97
N THR A 251 -18.27 83.21 17.24
CA THR A 251 -18.55 84.28 18.21
C THR A 251 -17.32 85.15 18.56
N PRO A 252 -16.15 84.61 18.97
CA PRO A 252 -14.96 85.42 19.23
C PRO A 252 -14.40 86.07 17.95
N LEU A 253 -14.50 85.40 16.79
CA LEU A 253 -14.10 85.97 15.50
C LEU A 253 -14.98 87.17 15.08
N ALA A 254 -16.28 87.09 15.33
CA ALA A 254 -17.19 88.22 15.10
C ALA A 254 -16.87 89.40 16.02
N SER A 255 -16.56 89.14 17.29
CA SER A 255 -16.14 90.18 18.26
C SER A 255 -14.81 90.83 17.87
N LEU A 256 -13.83 90.05 17.41
CA LEU A 256 -12.55 90.56 16.89
C LEU A 256 -12.75 91.49 15.70
N ARG A 257 -13.59 91.09 14.75
CA ARG A 257 -13.91 91.89 13.57
C ARG A 257 -14.58 93.21 13.95
N ALA A 258 -15.54 93.19 14.86
CA ALA A 258 -16.20 94.41 15.34
C ALA A 258 -15.24 95.39 16.04
N GLN A 259 -14.29 94.88 16.85
CA GLN A 259 -13.26 95.71 17.49
C GLN A 259 -12.28 96.30 16.47
N ALA A 260 -11.94 95.55 15.41
CA ALA A 260 -11.10 96.03 14.33
C ALA A 260 -11.79 97.12 13.49
N GLU A 261 -13.08 96.96 13.18
CA GLU A 261 -13.89 97.98 12.49
C GLU A 261 -13.92 99.31 13.29
N VAL A 262 -14.14 99.24 14.60
CA VAL A 262 -14.14 100.44 15.46
C VAL A 262 -12.75 101.07 15.62
N ALA A 263 -11.68 100.28 15.57
CA ALA A 263 -10.32 100.79 15.64
C ALA A 263 -9.88 101.54 14.38
N MET A 264 -10.44 101.22 13.21
CA MET A 264 -10.11 101.89 11.94
C MET A 264 -10.56 103.36 11.91
N ASP A 265 -11.61 103.72 12.64
CA ASP A 265 -12.15 105.08 12.70
C ASP A 265 -11.67 105.90 13.92
N GLU A 266 -10.80 105.33 14.77
CA GLU A 266 -10.32 105.94 16.02
C GLU A 266 -9.11 106.87 15.77
N GLN A 267 -9.28 108.18 16.01
CA GLN A 267 -8.25 109.19 15.73
C GLN A 267 -7.35 109.52 16.94
N GLU A 268 -7.74 109.10 18.15
CA GLU A 268 -6.97 109.38 19.38
C GLU A 268 -5.90 108.30 19.63
N PRO A 269 -4.59 108.63 19.66
CA PRO A 269 -3.51 107.64 19.73
C PRO A 269 -3.55 106.73 20.96
N ALA A 270 -3.96 107.27 22.12
CA ALA A 270 -4.06 106.52 23.37
C ALA A 270 -5.28 105.60 23.43
N ALA A 271 -6.37 105.94 22.73
CA ALA A 271 -7.55 105.09 22.60
C ALA A 271 -7.31 103.97 21.58
N LEU A 272 -6.68 104.29 20.44
CA LEU A 272 -6.28 103.32 19.42
C LEU A 272 -5.33 102.26 19.99
N ARG A 273 -4.30 102.66 20.76
CA ARG A 273 -3.36 101.71 21.37
C ARG A 273 -4.06 100.73 22.32
N ARG A 274 -4.99 101.20 23.15
CA ARG A 274 -5.80 100.34 24.03
C ARG A 274 -6.74 99.40 23.26
N ARG A 275 -7.24 99.82 22.09
CA ARG A 275 -8.08 98.96 21.22
C ARG A 275 -7.25 97.91 20.49
N ILE A 276 -6.07 98.28 19.99
CA ILE A 276 -5.12 97.34 19.40
C ILE A 276 -4.69 96.29 20.43
N GLU A 277 -4.45 96.69 21.69
CA GLU A 277 -4.17 95.76 22.79
C GLU A 277 -5.32 94.77 23.04
N ARG A 278 -6.59 95.22 22.94
CA ARG A 278 -7.76 94.32 23.05
C ARG A 278 -7.93 93.41 21.84
N ILE A 279 -7.69 93.89 20.62
CA ILE A 279 -7.70 93.07 19.40
C ILE A 279 -6.61 92.00 19.50
N HIS A 280 -5.41 92.38 19.91
CA HIS A 280 -4.31 91.45 20.13
C HIS A 280 -4.67 90.40 21.20
N SER A 281 -5.21 90.82 22.34
CA SER A 281 -5.66 89.89 23.39
C SER A 281 -6.78 88.96 22.91
N GLY A 282 -7.74 89.45 22.12
CA GLY A 282 -8.80 88.64 21.53
C GLY A 282 -8.27 87.63 20.49
N ALA A 283 -7.26 88.01 19.71
CA ALA A 283 -6.61 87.14 18.73
C ALA A 283 -5.79 86.05 19.43
N VAL A 284 -5.11 86.39 20.53
CA VAL A 284 -4.41 85.43 21.39
C VAL A 284 -5.39 84.44 22.01
N GLN A 285 -6.56 84.89 22.51
CA GLN A 285 -7.60 84.01 23.06
C GLN A 285 -8.22 83.10 21.99
N ALA A 286 -8.55 83.61 20.80
CA ALA A 286 -9.07 82.79 19.71
C ALA A 286 -8.04 81.77 19.20
N SER A 287 -6.77 82.16 19.13
CA SER A 287 -5.65 81.27 18.78
C SER A 287 -5.42 80.20 19.84
N GLN A 288 -5.54 80.54 21.13
CA GLN A 288 -5.50 79.59 22.23
C GLN A 288 -6.67 78.60 22.17
N LEU A 289 -7.90 79.05 21.89
CA LEU A 289 -9.07 78.18 21.76
C LEU A 289 -8.95 77.21 20.56
N VAL A 290 -8.45 77.69 19.42
CA VAL A 290 -8.20 76.85 18.23
C VAL A 290 -7.06 75.87 18.47
N SER A 291 -5.97 76.30 19.12
CA SER A 291 -4.87 75.41 19.50
C SER A 291 -5.33 74.35 20.51
N GLN A 292 -6.23 74.72 21.42
CA GLN A 292 -6.84 73.84 22.42
C GLN A 292 -7.75 72.78 21.77
N LEU A 293 -8.56 73.14 20.76
CA LEU A 293 -9.39 72.21 20.00
C LEU A 293 -8.57 71.27 19.09
N LEU A 294 -7.51 71.80 18.46
CA LEU A 294 -6.64 71.01 17.57
C LEU A 294 -5.73 70.05 18.34
N MET A 295 -5.24 70.42 19.53
CA MET A 295 -4.36 69.54 20.32
C MET A 295 -5.12 68.41 21.03
N ASP A 296 -6.35 68.64 21.48
CA ASP A 296 -7.17 67.58 22.08
C ASP A 296 -7.60 66.54 21.02
N ALA A 297 -7.79 66.96 19.77
CA ALA A 297 -8.08 66.07 18.64
C ALA A 297 -6.84 65.31 18.12
N THR A 298 -5.67 65.96 18.03
CA THR A 298 -4.48 65.38 17.37
C THR A 298 -3.75 64.34 18.20
N ILE A 299 -3.66 64.51 19.53
CA ILE A 299 -2.98 63.56 20.42
C ILE A 299 -3.88 62.37 20.79
N SER A 300 -5.18 62.61 20.98
CA SER A 300 -6.14 61.53 21.31
C SER A 300 -6.30 60.55 20.14
N HIS A 301 -6.40 61.05 18.89
CA HIS A 301 -6.55 60.21 17.71
C HIS A 301 -5.28 59.42 17.36
N ARG A 302 -4.09 59.92 17.70
CA ARG A 302 -2.82 59.22 17.42
C ARG A 302 -2.47 58.13 18.44
N LEU A 303 -2.78 58.35 19.71
CA LEU A 303 -2.59 57.33 20.75
C LEU A 303 -3.58 56.15 20.61
N GLU A 304 -4.74 56.37 19.97
CA GLU A 304 -5.71 55.31 19.63
C GLU A 304 -5.40 54.58 18.30
N ALA A 305 -4.70 55.23 17.35
CA ALA A 305 -4.46 54.71 16.00
C ALA A 305 -3.35 53.63 15.87
N GLN A 306 -2.63 53.29 16.95
CA GLN A 306 -1.62 52.21 16.98
C GLN A 306 -0.55 52.23 15.86
N GLU A 307 -0.14 53.40 15.35
CA GLU A 307 1.05 53.52 14.49
C GLU A 307 2.32 53.48 15.36
N SER A 308 2.98 52.32 15.39
CA SER A 308 4.14 52.08 16.26
C SER A 308 5.34 51.66 15.39
N GLU A 309 6.31 52.56 15.25
CA GLU A 309 7.56 52.35 14.51
C GLU A 309 8.75 52.16 15.46
N MET A 310 9.91 51.71 14.94
CA MET A 310 11.14 51.63 15.75
C MET A 310 11.84 52.98 15.72
N VAL A 311 11.85 53.68 16.85
CA VAL A 311 12.39 55.03 17.00
C VAL A 311 13.69 54.95 17.79
N MET A 312 14.71 55.71 17.37
CA MET A 312 15.92 55.94 18.17
C MET A 312 15.78 57.26 18.93
N PRO A 313 15.56 57.25 20.26
CA PRO A 313 15.28 58.47 21.03
C PRO A 313 16.43 59.48 21.03
N TRP A 314 17.67 59.00 20.94
CA TRP A 314 18.85 59.86 20.83
C TRP A 314 18.78 60.81 19.62
N SER A 315 18.38 60.29 18.45
CA SER A 315 18.23 61.09 17.23
C SER A 315 17.18 62.20 17.34
N LEU A 316 16.18 62.03 18.20
CA LEU A 316 15.14 63.04 18.43
C LEU A 316 15.64 64.19 19.32
N VAL A 317 16.51 63.90 20.30
CA VAL A 317 17.13 64.94 21.11
C VAL A 317 18.06 65.80 20.26
N GLU A 318 18.82 65.19 19.36
CA GLU A 318 19.65 65.92 18.39
C GLU A 318 18.81 66.82 17.48
N GLU A 319 17.69 66.33 16.96
CA GLU A 319 16.74 67.11 16.14
C GLU A 319 16.17 68.32 16.89
N ILE A 320 15.87 68.18 18.18
CA ILE A 320 15.35 69.27 19.02
C ILE A 320 16.44 70.32 19.27
N CYS A 321 17.67 69.89 19.60
CA CYS A 321 18.77 70.80 19.89
C CYS A 321 19.13 71.67 18.69
N GLN A 322 19.04 71.15 17.46
CA GLN A 322 19.31 71.91 16.23
C GLN A 322 18.38 73.12 16.02
N ARG A 323 17.25 73.20 16.75
CA ARG A 323 16.23 74.25 16.60
C ARG A 323 16.25 75.30 17.70
N LEU A 324 17.19 75.18 18.66
CA LEU A 324 17.34 76.11 19.78
C LEU A 324 18.30 77.26 19.40
N ASP A 325 18.06 78.43 19.96
CA ASP A 325 18.91 79.60 19.73
C ASP A 325 20.30 79.41 20.41
N MET A 326 21.33 80.08 19.89
CA MET A 326 22.73 79.93 20.35
C MET A 326 22.92 80.12 21.87
N GLU A 327 22.09 80.98 22.51
CA GLU A 327 22.12 81.21 23.96
C GLU A 327 21.57 80.01 24.75
N GLN A 328 20.54 79.34 24.24
CA GLN A 328 19.96 78.15 24.86
C GLN A 328 20.85 76.92 24.63
N LEU A 329 21.46 76.83 23.46
CA LEU A 329 22.37 75.74 23.08
C LEU A 329 23.65 75.75 23.91
N GLY A 330 24.19 76.93 24.23
CA GLY A 330 25.35 77.08 25.12
C GLY A 330 25.09 76.69 26.58
N ARG A 331 23.82 76.43 26.95
CA ARG A 331 23.42 76.01 28.30
C ARG A 331 23.13 74.50 28.38
N LEU A 332 23.20 73.76 27.28
CA LEU A 332 22.87 72.34 27.24
C LEU A 332 24.14 71.47 27.26
N SER A 333 24.11 70.42 28.07
CA SER A 333 25.09 69.32 28.05
C SER A 333 24.39 68.03 27.68
N LEU A 334 24.92 67.29 26.71
CA LEU A 334 24.33 66.07 26.14
C LEU A 334 25.26 64.88 26.41
N GLU A 335 24.78 63.87 27.12
CA GLU A 335 25.50 62.62 27.36
C GLU A 335 24.61 61.40 27.04
N ALA A 336 25.18 60.37 26.42
CA ALA A 336 24.52 59.08 26.27
C ALA A 336 25.53 57.94 26.15
N ASP A 337 25.25 56.80 26.77
CA ASP A 337 26.04 55.59 26.59
C ASP A 337 25.87 54.99 25.18
N GLU A 338 26.86 54.22 24.70
CA GLU A 338 26.85 53.64 23.34
C GLU A 338 25.61 52.77 23.10
N ALA A 339 25.14 52.07 24.15
CA ALA A 339 23.95 51.25 24.08
C ALA A 339 22.68 52.08 23.90
N ALA A 340 22.59 53.26 24.51
CA ALA A 340 21.46 54.19 24.44
C ALA A 340 21.42 54.95 23.14
N GLN A 341 22.56 55.30 22.56
CA GLN A 341 22.64 55.94 21.24
C GLN A 341 22.07 55.03 20.14
N MET A 342 22.24 53.72 20.29
CA MET A 342 21.75 52.70 19.34
C MET A 342 20.43 52.05 19.76
N ALA A 343 19.89 52.38 20.93
CA ALA A 343 18.67 51.79 21.45
C ALA A 343 17.47 52.16 20.58
N GLN A 344 16.77 51.15 20.05
CA GLN A 344 15.52 51.31 19.34
C GLN A 344 14.35 50.88 20.23
N ILE A 345 13.41 51.79 20.41
CA ILE A 345 12.15 51.54 21.12
C ILE A 345 11.00 51.52 20.12
N ARG A 346 9.94 50.77 20.42
CA ARG A 346 8.75 50.75 19.58
C ARG A 346 7.78 51.85 20.01
N GLY A 347 7.45 52.80 19.14
CA GLY A 347 6.66 53.98 19.49
C GLY A 347 6.27 54.90 18.34
N ASP A 348 5.42 55.88 18.62
CA ASP A 348 5.08 56.97 17.70
C ASP A 348 6.17 58.06 17.80
N ARG A 349 6.91 58.27 16.71
CA ARG A 349 8.03 59.25 16.66
C ARG A 349 7.57 60.67 16.96
N VAL A 350 6.37 61.07 16.53
CA VAL A 350 5.85 62.44 16.75
C VAL A 350 5.51 62.63 18.23
N ALA A 351 4.86 61.65 18.85
CA ALA A 351 4.53 61.67 20.27
C ALA A 351 5.80 61.68 21.15
N LEU A 352 6.78 60.83 20.84
CA LEU A 352 8.07 60.78 21.53
C LEU A 352 8.88 62.08 21.38
N ARG A 353 8.87 62.69 20.19
CA ARG A 353 9.53 63.99 19.96
C ARG A 353 8.87 65.11 20.76
N GLU A 354 7.55 65.17 20.79
CA GLU A 354 6.82 66.17 21.59
C GLU A 354 7.05 65.98 23.09
N MET A 355 7.14 64.73 23.58
CA MET A 355 7.52 64.44 24.96
C MET A 355 8.91 65.01 25.30
N LEU A 356 9.92 64.69 24.48
CA LEU A 356 11.30 65.16 24.69
C LEU A 356 11.39 66.69 24.63
N ARG A 357 10.72 67.32 23.66
CA ARG A 357 10.66 68.78 23.55
C ARG A 357 10.05 69.42 24.78
N ASN A 358 8.93 68.91 25.29
CA ASN A 358 8.29 69.46 26.49
C ASN A 358 9.19 69.33 27.74
N LEU A 359 10.01 68.28 27.83
CA LEU A 359 10.98 68.14 28.93
C LEU A 359 12.10 69.18 28.83
N ILE A 360 12.68 69.35 27.63
CA ILE A 360 13.80 70.28 27.39
C ILE A 360 13.34 71.74 27.53
N ASP A 361 12.20 72.10 26.93
CA ASP A 361 11.64 73.45 27.01
C ASP A 361 11.33 73.83 28.46
N ASN A 362 10.78 72.92 29.27
CA ASN A 362 10.55 73.16 30.69
C ASN A 362 11.87 73.39 31.45
N ALA A 363 12.88 72.55 31.23
CA ALA A 363 14.17 72.69 31.91
C ALA A 363 14.88 74.02 31.59
N LEU A 364 14.81 74.48 30.33
CA LEU A 364 15.40 75.75 29.89
C LEU A 364 14.67 76.98 30.42
N VAL A 365 13.35 76.90 30.62
CA VAL A 365 12.51 77.99 31.14
C VAL A 365 12.66 78.18 32.65
N TYR A 366 12.74 77.10 33.43
CA TYR A 366 12.74 77.16 34.90
C TYR A 366 14.12 77.22 35.55
N SER A 367 15.18 76.96 34.79
CA SER A 367 16.57 77.14 35.21
C SER A 367 17.20 78.28 34.42
N ALA A 368 18.08 79.07 35.05
CA ALA A 368 19.00 79.97 34.36
C ALA A 368 20.40 79.35 34.16
N GLY A 369 20.67 78.22 34.84
CA GLY A 369 21.93 77.48 34.76
C GLY A 369 21.98 76.47 33.62
N ALA A 370 23.01 75.62 33.64
CA ALA A 370 23.16 74.51 32.70
C ALA A 370 22.05 73.48 32.87
N VAL A 371 21.59 72.92 31.75
CA VAL A 371 20.64 71.82 31.65
C VAL A 371 21.39 70.61 31.10
N GLU A 372 21.35 69.49 31.81
CA GLU A 372 22.02 68.25 31.43
C GLU A 372 20.96 67.26 30.93
N ILE A 373 21.21 66.64 29.78
CA ILE A 373 20.38 65.58 29.21
C ILE A 373 21.25 64.32 29.12
N ASP A 374 20.76 63.24 29.72
CA ASP A 374 21.49 61.99 29.86
C ASP A 374 20.61 60.79 29.45
N MET A 375 21.14 59.87 28.63
CA MET A 375 20.45 58.64 28.23
C MET A 375 21.30 57.39 28.48
N ARG A 376 20.70 56.36 29.10
CA ARG A 376 21.39 55.12 29.46
C ARG A 376 20.53 53.89 29.28
N VAL A 377 21.11 52.75 28.92
CA VAL A 377 20.37 51.47 28.94
C VAL A 377 20.54 50.77 30.28
N SER A 378 19.43 50.45 30.93
CA SER A 378 19.39 49.73 32.22
C SER A 378 18.46 48.51 32.12
N GLY A 379 19.06 47.32 32.14
CA GLY A 379 18.34 46.06 32.04
C GLY A 379 17.64 45.89 30.68
N GLU A 380 16.31 45.85 30.69
CA GLU A 380 15.48 45.74 29.48
C GLU A 380 14.85 47.09 29.11
N SER A 381 15.38 48.21 29.60
CA SER A 381 14.81 49.53 29.33
C SER A 381 15.88 50.61 29.07
N LEU A 382 15.53 51.59 28.26
CA LEU A 382 16.23 52.85 28.02
C LEU A 382 15.73 53.90 29.02
N LEU A 383 16.63 54.50 29.79
CA LEU A 383 16.38 55.61 30.72
C LEU A 383 16.79 56.94 30.07
N VAL A 384 15.91 57.94 30.10
CA VAL A 384 16.12 59.30 29.60
C VAL A 384 15.95 60.28 30.75
N SER A 385 17.00 61.01 31.12
CA SER A 385 17.04 61.97 32.23
C SER A 385 17.27 63.39 31.74
N VAL A 386 16.44 64.34 32.16
CA VAL A 386 16.64 65.79 31.93
C VAL A 386 16.78 66.48 33.28
N MET A 387 17.89 67.19 33.48
CA MET A 387 18.34 67.67 34.78
C MET A 387 18.59 69.18 34.72
N ASP A 388 17.90 69.95 35.55
CA ASP A 388 18.05 71.40 35.63
C ASP A 388 18.58 71.85 37.01
N ARG A 389 18.86 73.16 37.16
CA ARG A 389 19.32 73.81 38.40
C ARG A 389 18.34 74.89 38.87
N GLY A 390 17.06 74.74 38.52
CA GLY A 390 15.96 75.60 38.96
C GLY A 390 15.61 75.41 40.43
N PRO A 391 14.51 76.02 40.92
CA PRO A 391 14.13 76.00 42.33
C PRO A 391 13.74 74.62 42.88
N GLY A 392 13.67 73.58 42.04
CA GLY A 392 13.14 72.26 42.40
C GLY A 392 11.61 72.24 42.46
N MET A 393 11.04 71.14 42.94
CA MET A 393 9.59 70.94 43.04
C MET A 393 9.23 70.35 44.42
N ASP A 394 8.30 70.99 45.12
CA ASP A 394 7.82 70.50 46.41
C ASP A 394 7.17 69.12 46.27
N ALA A 395 7.34 68.27 47.29
CA ALA A 395 6.82 66.91 47.26
C ALA A 395 5.29 66.83 47.03
N GLU A 396 4.52 67.83 47.49
CA GLU A 396 3.06 67.94 47.26
C GLU A 396 2.70 68.29 45.81
N ASP A 397 3.60 68.98 45.09
CA ASP A 397 3.35 69.45 43.74
C ASP A 397 3.67 68.38 42.69
N LYS A 398 4.55 67.41 42.99
CA LYS A 398 5.01 66.35 42.04
C LYS A 398 3.90 65.49 41.46
N GLU A 399 2.89 65.18 42.25
CA GLU A 399 1.73 64.40 41.79
C GLU A 399 0.70 65.30 41.08
N THR A 400 0.60 66.54 41.53
CA THR A 400 -0.39 67.52 41.08
C THR A 400 -0.06 68.14 39.70
N VAL A 401 1.22 68.32 39.36
CA VAL A 401 1.67 68.89 38.08
C VAL A 401 1.50 67.94 36.88
N LEU A 402 1.21 66.66 37.14
CA LEU A 402 0.87 65.69 36.10
C LEU A 402 -0.59 65.81 35.64
N GLU A 403 -1.43 66.50 36.42
CA GLU A 403 -2.81 66.82 36.03
C GLU A 403 -2.86 67.99 35.04
N ARG A 404 -3.80 67.93 34.09
CA ARG A 404 -3.96 68.97 33.07
C ARG A 404 -4.25 70.33 33.73
N PHE A 405 -3.55 71.38 33.28
CA PHE A 405 -3.74 72.79 33.68
C PHE A 405 -3.35 73.13 35.13
N LYS A 406 -2.74 72.21 35.87
CA LYS A 406 -2.23 72.49 37.23
C LYS A 406 -0.76 72.93 37.17
N ARG A 407 -0.41 73.93 38.00
CA ARG A 407 0.94 74.51 38.10
C ARG A 407 1.44 74.41 39.55
N GLY A 408 2.74 74.18 39.72
CA GLY A 408 3.37 74.17 41.04
C GLY A 408 3.45 75.56 41.67
N LYS A 409 3.50 75.62 43.01
CA LYS A 409 3.49 76.87 43.79
C LYS A 409 4.73 77.75 43.55
N ALA A 410 5.84 77.16 43.08
CA ALA A 410 7.10 77.85 42.79
C ALA A 410 7.12 78.66 41.46
N SER A 411 6.05 78.68 40.66
CA SER A 411 6.05 79.28 39.30
C SER A 411 5.57 80.74 39.21
N GLY A 412 5.57 81.49 40.31
CA GLY A 412 5.03 82.85 40.40
C GLY A 412 5.78 83.89 39.57
N GLY A 413 5.53 83.94 38.26
CA GLY A 413 6.07 84.97 37.35
C GLY A 413 6.18 84.60 35.87
N THR A 414 6.16 83.31 35.52
CA THR A 414 6.41 82.84 34.14
C THR A 414 5.10 82.49 33.39
N VAL A 415 4.96 82.88 32.12
CA VAL A 415 3.79 82.56 31.29
C VAL A 415 3.91 81.13 30.75
N GLY A 416 2.96 80.24 31.07
CA GLY A 416 2.96 78.84 30.61
C GLY A 416 1.60 78.15 30.79
N SER A 417 1.30 77.14 29.96
CA SER A 417 -0.04 76.53 29.80
C SER A 417 -0.40 75.43 30.80
N GLY A 418 0.55 74.93 31.60
CA GLY A 418 0.31 73.82 32.54
C GLY A 418 -0.02 72.48 31.87
N LEU A 419 0.26 72.33 30.57
CA LEU A 419 -0.05 71.12 29.79
C LEU A 419 1.18 70.23 29.53
N GLY A 420 2.40 70.77 29.61
CA GLY A 420 3.61 70.08 29.15
C GLY A 420 3.90 68.77 29.90
N LEU A 421 3.92 68.78 31.22
CA LEU A 421 4.22 67.56 32.02
C LEU A 421 3.09 66.51 31.96
N ALA A 422 1.83 66.95 31.79
CA ALA A 422 0.69 66.06 31.53
C ALA A 422 0.75 65.38 30.14
N ILE A 423 1.44 65.99 29.16
CA ILE A 423 1.73 65.37 27.85
C ILE A 423 2.83 64.32 28.03
N VAL A 424 3.92 64.67 28.75
CA VAL A 424 5.04 63.76 29.01
C VAL A 424 4.59 62.46 29.68
N SER A 425 3.80 62.57 30.76
CA SER A 425 3.29 61.40 31.50
C SER A 425 2.44 60.47 30.62
N ARG A 426 1.59 61.06 29.76
CA ARG A 426 0.69 60.31 28.87
C ARG A 426 1.45 59.59 27.77
N VAL A 427 2.46 60.24 27.17
CA VAL A 427 3.32 59.63 26.15
C VAL A 427 4.17 58.52 26.77
N ALA A 428 4.78 58.74 27.93
CA ALA A 428 5.58 57.72 28.63
C ALA A 428 4.74 56.46 28.95
N THR A 429 3.56 56.65 29.55
CA THR A 429 2.64 55.55 29.87
C THR A 429 2.15 54.83 28.60
N GLY A 430 1.84 55.58 27.53
CA GLY A 430 1.41 55.03 26.24
C GLY A 430 2.48 54.17 25.54
N HIS A 431 3.75 54.34 25.88
CA HIS A 431 4.88 53.55 25.35
C HIS A 431 5.36 52.46 26.32
N GLY A 432 4.54 52.11 27.33
CA GLY A 432 4.88 51.09 28.33
C GLY A 432 6.00 51.53 29.28
N GLY A 433 6.26 52.83 29.37
CA GLY A 433 7.30 53.43 30.19
C GLY A 433 6.80 54.02 31.49
N THR A 434 7.74 54.51 32.31
CA THR A 434 7.45 55.17 33.59
C THR A 434 8.15 56.51 33.71
N LEU A 435 7.55 57.47 34.42
CA LEU A 435 8.05 58.84 34.65
C LEU A 435 8.34 59.04 36.14
N ARG A 436 9.49 59.65 36.48
CA ARG A 436 9.89 59.94 37.87
C ARG A 436 10.49 61.33 38.02
N PHE A 437 10.28 61.94 39.19
CA PHE A 437 10.85 63.22 39.60
C PHE A 437 11.82 63.02 40.75
N ILE A 438 13.08 63.45 40.61
CA ILE A 438 14.15 63.28 41.59
C ILE A 438 14.72 64.66 41.93
N ASP A 439 14.80 65.00 43.22
CA ASP A 439 15.39 66.27 43.66
C ASP A 439 16.92 66.19 43.64
N ARG A 440 17.59 67.28 43.25
CA ARG A 440 19.06 67.35 43.20
C ARG A 440 19.64 67.98 44.47
N GLU A 441 20.74 67.41 44.96
CA GLU A 441 21.55 68.05 46.00
C GLU A 441 22.13 69.38 45.47
N GLY A 442 21.90 70.47 46.23
CA GLY A 442 22.27 71.84 45.84
C GLY A 442 21.23 72.61 45.02
N GLY A 443 20.02 72.08 44.84
CA GLY A 443 18.94 72.70 44.08
C GLY A 443 18.85 72.22 42.62
N GLY A 444 17.62 72.15 42.11
CA GLY A 444 17.29 71.63 40.77
C GLY A 444 16.36 70.42 40.78
N LEU A 445 15.83 70.06 39.61
CA LEU A 445 14.97 68.90 39.39
C LEU A 445 15.57 67.97 38.32
N THR A 446 15.47 66.67 38.53
CA THR A 446 15.73 65.64 37.53
C THR A 446 14.42 64.95 37.15
N VAL A 447 14.08 64.97 35.87
CA VAL A 447 12.92 64.27 35.30
C VAL A 447 13.41 63.07 34.50
N GLU A 448 13.06 61.85 34.93
CA GLU A 448 13.54 60.58 34.36
C GLU A 448 12.38 59.79 33.72
N VAL A 449 12.59 59.27 32.50
CA VAL A 449 11.63 58.43 31.74
C VAL A 449 12.27 57.09 31.34
N ALA A 450 11.64 55.95 31.65
CA ALA A 450 12.12 54.59 31.32
C ALA A 450 11.29 53.90 30.22
N LEU A 451 11.88 53.25 29.19
CA LEU A 451 11.20 52.67 28.00
C LEU A 451 11.77 51.27 27.58
N PRO A 452 10.98 50.21 27.26
CA PRO A 452 11.46 48.80 27.12
C PRO A 452 12.10 48.32 25.77
N LEU A 453 12.93 47.23 25.76
CA LEU A 453 13.71 46.64 24.61
C LEU A 453 13.36 45.12 24.28
N PRO A 454 13.42 44.62 23.01
CA PRO A 454 13.00 43.24 22.59
C PRO A 454 14.09 42.13 22.39
N ARG A 455 13.76 40.80 22.50
CA ARG A 455 14.69 39.60 22.39
C ARG A 455 14.18 38.39 21.53
N GLY A 456 15.06 37.56 20.93
CA GLY A 456 14.74 36.21 20.38
C GLY A 456 15.89 35.33 19.82
N SER A 457 15.76 33.98 19.84
CA SER A 457 16.43 32.98 18.93
C SER A 457 16.03 31.48 19.19
N TRP A 458 16.12 30.61 18.16
CA TRP A 458 15.86 29.12 18.10
C TRP A 458 17.04 28.37 17.40
N ARG A 459 17.25 27.03 17.61
CA ARG A 459 17.51 25.99 16.54
C ARG A 459 17.93 24.52 16.97
N GLN A 460 17.29 23.56 16.27
CA GLN A 460 17.48 22.16 15.73
C GLN A 460 18.77 21.25 15.81
N GLY A 461 18.58 19.90 15.65
CA GLY A 461 19.47 18.99 14.82
C GLY A 461 19.65 17.44 15.11
N VAL A 462 18.93 16.54 14.38
CA VAL A 462 19.29 15.41 13.40
C VAL A 462 20.28 14.18 13.62
N ALA A 463 19.81 12.95 13.20
CA ALA A 463 20.37 11.74 12.46
C ALA A 463 21.19 10.51 13.01
N VAL A 464 21.18 9.43 12.18
CA VAL A 464 21.27 7.93 12.31
C VAL A 464 22.55 7.31 11.65
N LEU A 465 22.89 6.03 11.90
CA LEU A 465 23.88 5.20 11.14
C LEU A 465 23.55 3.67 11.13
N ALA A 466 23.99 2.94 10.09
CA ALA A 466 23.72 1.52 9.80
C ALA A 466 24.97 0.74 9.31
N GLY A 467 24.95 -0.60 9.42
CA GLY A 467 25.51 -1.53 8.41
C GLY A 467 26.75 -2.38 8.78
N LEU A 468 26.63 -3.71 8.62
CA LEU A 468 27.63 -4.66 8.04
C LEU A 468 27.26 -6.12 8.40
N VAL A 469 27.38 -7.05 7.44
CA VAL A 469 27.83 -8.46 7.56
C VAL A 469 27.40 -9.23 6.30
N VAL A 470 28.36 -9.46 5.39
CA VAL A 470 28.29 -10.48 4.31
C VAL A 470 29.73 -10.90 4.04
N ALA A 471 30.12 -12.12 4.42
CA ALA A 471 31.25 -12.89 3.86
C ALA A 471 31.51 -14.15 4.70
N ALA A 472 30.77 -15.24 4.47
CA ALA A 472 31.18 -16.57 4.88
C ALA A 472 30.29 -17.62 4.20
N MET A 473 30.69 -18.11 3.03
CA MET A 473 30.24 -19.41 2.52
C MET A 473 30.98 -19.70 1.22
N LEU A 474 31.87 -20.70 1.23
CA LEU A 474 32.29 -21.49 0.08
C LEU A 474 33.15 -22.67 0.58
N ILE A 475 33.10 -23.75 -0.20
CA ILE A 475 33.98 -24.93 -0.30
C ILE A 475 33.41 -26.29 0.21
N MET A 476 33.30 -27.23 -0.77
CA MET A 476 33.45 -28.71 -0.76
C MET A 476 32.20 -29.55 -1.14
N PRO A 477 32.34 -30.84 -1.59
CA PRO A 477 32.73 -31.30 -2.94
C PRO A 477 31.77 -32.41 -3.48
N GLY A 478 32.00 -32.98 -4.68
CA GLY A 478 31.07 -33.91 -5.37
C GLY A 478 31.52 -35.38 -5.55
N GLN A 479 30.65 -36.21 -6.18
CA GLN A 479 30.92 -37.22 -7.23
C GLN A 479 29.70 -38.14 -7.53
N ALA A 480 29.42 -38.45 -8.81
CA ALA A 480 29.37 -39.80 -9.43
C ALA A 480 28.74 -39.75 -10.86
N GLU A 481 29.30 -40.51 -11.81
CA GLU A 481 29.04 -40.42 -13.27
C GLU A 481 27.64 -40.88 -13.72
N ALA A 482 27.00 -40.03 -14.52
CA ALA A 482 25.74 -40.25 -15.21
C ALA A 482 25.90 -39.83 -16.70
N ARG A 483 25.00 -40.26 -17.60
CA ARG A 483 25.17 -40.08 -19.07
C ARG A 483 24.74 -38.67 -19.49
N SER A 484 25.45 -37.71 -18.94
CA SER A 484 25.29 -36.30 -19.19
C SER A 484 25.70 -35.96 -20.62
N THR A 485 24.80 -35.34 -21.38
CA THR A 485 25.12 -34.77 -22.69
C THR A 485 25.15 -33.25 -22.56
N THR A 486 26.31 -32.65 -22.85
CA THR A 486 26.48 -31.20 -22.84
C THR A 486 26.31 -30.64 -24.25
N TYR A 487 25.40 -29.68 -24.38
CA TYR A 487 25.15 -28.90 -25.59
C TYR A 487 25.78 -27.51 -25.38
N PRO A 488 26.98 -27.25 -25.94
CA PRO A 488 27.70 -26.01 -25.68
C PRO A 488 26.96 -24.80 -26.29
N ALA A 489 27.11 -23.63 -25.67
CA ALA A 489 26.53 -22.38 -26.16
C ALA A 489 26.93 -22.08 -27.63
N PRO A 490 25.98 -21.88 -28.56
CA PRO A 490 26.29 -21.64 -29.98
C PRO A 490 27.15 -20.39 -30.25
N SER A 491 27.11 -19.40 -29.36
CA SER A 491 27.94 -18.19 -29.44
C SER A 491 29.43 -18.44 -29.16
N GLY A 492 29.78 -19.58 -28.57
CA GLY A 492 31.14 -19.91 -28.11
C GLY A 492 31.55 -19.22 -26.80
N VAL A 493 30.65 -18.46 -26.16
CA VAL A 493 30.84 -17.86 -24.82
C VAL A 493 29.87 -18.53 -23.86
N GLU A 494 30.41 -19.16 -22.81
CA GLU A 494 29.63 -19.88 -21.80
C GLU A 494 29.44 -18.98 -20.57
N ASP A 495 28.41 -18.13 -20.62
CA ASP A 495 28.07 -17.19 -19.53
C ASP A 495 27.07 -17.79 -18.54
N GLN A 496 26.22 -18.72 -18.99
CA GLN A 496 25.15 -19.33 -18.20
C GLN A 496 24.93 -20.80 -18.63
N VAL A 497 24.53 -21.65 -17.68
CA VAL A 497 24.27 -23.08 -17.89
C VAL A 497 22.87 -23.42 -17.39
N LEU A 498 22.07 -24.06 -18.24
CA LEU A 498 20.77 -24.65 -17.88
C LEU A 498 20.93 -26.17 -17.71
N THR A 499 20.62 -26.69 -16.53
CA THR A 499 20.69 -28.14 -16.24
C THR A 499 19.30 -28.76 -16.27
N ILE A 500 19.06 -29.66 -17.20
CA ILE A 500 17.79 -30.39 -17.35
C ILE A 500 18.03 -31.86 -17.03
N VAL A 501 17.26 -32.41 -16.09
CA VAL A 501 17.23 -33.86 -15.84
C VAL A 501 15.90 -34.39 -16.37
N GLY A 502 15.95 -35.37 -17.27
CA GLY A 502 14.73 -35.84 -17.92
C GLY A 502 14.76 -37.27 -18.43
N VAL A 503 13.58 -37.72 -18.88
CA VAL A 503 13.32 -39.12 -19.28
C VAL A 503 13.17 -39.31 -20.79
N THR A 504 13.34 -38.23 -21.56
CA THR A 504 13.21 -38.26 -23.03
C THR A 504 14.54 -38.64 -23.64
N ASP A 505 14.53 -39.54 -24.62
CA ASP A 505 15.76 -39.96 -25.31
C ASP A 505 16.49 -38.72 -25.87
N THR A 506 17.79 -38.64 -25.58
CA THR A 506 18.67 -37.52 -25.95
C THR A 506 18.52 -37.09 -27.42
N PRO A 507 18.42 -38.00 -28.43
CA PRO A 507 18.24 -37.59 -29.82
C PRO A 507 16.93 -36.86 -30.11
N LEU A 508 15.82 -37.25 -29.47
CA LEU A 508 14.52 -36.60 -29.64
C LEU A 508 14.53 -35.23 -28.96
N PHE A 509 15.09 -35.17 -27.74
CA PHE A 509 15.11 -33.94 -26.95
C PHE A 509 16.10 -32.88 -27.49
N ALA A 510 17.13 -33.31 -28.23
CA ALA A 510 18.08 -32.41 -28.89
C ALA A 510 17.43 -31.34 -29.78
N ALA A 511 16.26 -31.63 -30.37
CA ALA A 511 15.52 -30.67 -31.18
C ALA A 511 14.99 -29.48 -30.35
N PHE A 512 14.48 -29.74 -29.15
CA PHE A 512 14.05 -28.68 -28.21
C PHE A 512 15.25 -27.87 -27.74
N ILE A 513 16.36 -28.53 -27.39
CA ILE A 513 17.58 -27.84 -26.95
C ILE A 513 18.12 -26.93 -28.06
N THR A 514 18.17 -27.42 -29.30
CA THR A 514 18.64 -26.62 -30.45
C THR A 514 17.73 -25.42 -30.72
N GLY A 515 16.41 -25.62 -30.65
CA GLY A 515 15.45 -24.53 -30.82
C GLY A 515 15.55 -23.47 -29.72
N PHE A 516 15.75 -23.91 -28.47
CA PHE A 516 15.96 -23.01 -27.33
C PHE A 516 17.27 -22.20 -27.48
N GLN A 517 18.39 -22.87 -27.79
CA GLN A 517 19.68 -22.21 -27.97
C GLN A 517 19.73 -21.27 -29.19
N ALA A 518 18.84 -21.43 -30.16
CA ALA A 518 18.69 -20.47 -31.25
C ALA A 518 18.17 -19.10 -30.77
N GLN A 519 17.36 -19.09 -29.70
CA GLN A 519 16.87 -17.88 -29.03
C GLN A 519 17.83 -17.42 -27.91
N HIS A 520 18.55 -18.35 -27.30
CA HIS A 520 19.50 -18.12 -26.21
C HIS A 520 20.94 -18.60 -26.56
N PRO A 521 21.64 -17.94 -27.51
CA PRO A 521 22.91 -18.45 -28.05
C PRO A 521 24.09 -18.41 -27.07
N ALA A 522 23.97 -17.74 -25.91
CA ALA A 522 24.97 -17.67 -24.85
C ALA A 522 24.79 -18.75 -23.76
N VAL A 523 23.76 -19.60 -23.88
CA VAL A 523 23.41 -20.60 -22.86
C VAL A 523 23.90 -21.98 -23.28
N SER A 524 24.68 -22.63 -22.41
CA SER A 524 24.95 -24.06 -22.52
C SER A 524 23.83 -24.86 -21.85
N VAL A 525 23.45 -26.00 -22.42
CA VAL A 525 22.45 -26.90 -21.83
C VAL A 525 23.11 -28.22 -21.46
N VAL A 526 22.95 -28.64 -20.21
CA VAL A 526 23.35 -29.96 -19.73
C VAL A 526 22.09 -30.80 -19.61
N TYR A 527 21.99 -31.86 -20.41
CA TYR A 527 20.87 -32.80 -20.36
C TYR A 527 21.30 -34.12 -19.75
N GLU A 528 20.67 -34.49 -18.64
CA GLU A 528 20.88 -35.75 -17.93
C GLU A 528 19.70 -36.68 -18.18
N GLU A 529 19.91 -37.74 -18.97
CA GLU A 529 18.89 -38.73 -19.30
C GLU A 529 18.82 -39.84 -18.24
N MET A 530 17.64 -40.10 -17.69
CA MET A 530 17.40 -41.18 -16.73
C MET A 530 15.95 -41.67 -16.75
N ASP A 531 15.67 -42.80 -16.10
CA ASP A 531 14.31 -43.33 -15.99
C ASP A 531 13.45 -42.53 -15.01
N SER A 532 12.13 -42.52 -15.26
CA SER A 532 11.16 -41.71 -14.50
C SER A 532 11.09 -41.98 -13.00
N LEU A 533 11.16 -43.25 -12.58
CA LEU A 533 11.11 -43.60 -11.15
C LEU A 533 12.44 -43.29 -10.43
N PRO A 534 13.63 -43.67 -10.96
CA PRO A 534 14.90 -43.21 -10.42
C PRO A 534 15.05 -41.68 -10.33
N LEU A 535 14.53 -40.93 -11.31
CA LEU A 535 14.52 -39.46 -11.26
C LEU A 535 13.80 -38.97 -10.00
N TYR A 536 12.59 -39.47 -9.75
CA TYR A 536 11.80 -39.12 -8.57
C TYR A 536 12.50 -39.50 -7.26
N ASP A 537 12.95 -40.74 -7.13
CA ASP A 537 13.56 -41.26 -5.90
C ASP A 537 14.89 -40.55 -5.58
N GLN A 538 15.75 -40.35 -6.58
CA GLN A 538 17.04 -39.68 -6.41
C GLN A 538 16.88 -38.18 -6.16
N PHE A 539 15.87 -37.54 -6.74
CA PHE A 539 15.55 -36.15 -6.45
C PHE A 539 15.18 -35.97 -4.98
N LEU A 540 14.25 -36.79 -4.46
CA LEU A 540 13.85 -36.73 -3.05
C LEU A 540 15.00 -37.07 -2.09
N ALA A 541 15.87 -38.01 -2.46
CA ALA A 541 17.03 -38.38 -1.66
C ALA A 541 18.16 -37.34 -1.70
N GLY A 542 18.09 -36.34 -2.59
CA GLY A 542 19.18 -35.38 -2.82
C GLY A 542 20.43 -36.03 -3.42
N THR A 543 20.26 -37.16 -4.13
CA THR A 543 21.36 -37.96 -4.70
C THR A 543 21.43 -37.89 -6.22
N LEU A 544 20.74 -36.92 -6.84
CA LEU A 544 20.87 -36.71 -8.28
C LEU A 544 22.32 -36.40 -8.67
N PRO A 545 22.80 -36.90 -9.83
CA PRO A 545 24.18 -36.68 -10.29
C PRO A 545 24.52 -35.20 -10.50
N VAL A 546 23.53 -34.42 -10.95
CA VAL A 546 23.60 -32.99 -11.20
C VAL A 546 22.41 -32.30 -10.54
N ALA A 547 22.61 -31.08 -10.04
CA ALA A 547 21.52 -30.28 -9.48
C ALA A 547 20.64 -29.78 -10.63
N PRO A 548 19.36 -30.19 -10.73
CA PRO A 548 18.47 -29.80 -11.81
C PRO A 548 17.99 -28.36 -11.66
N ASP A 549 17.98 -27.61 -12.76
CA ASP A 549 17.21 -26.37 -12.89
C ASP A 549 15.81 -26.65 -13.44
N LEU A 550 15.64 -27.74 -14.21
CA LEU A 550 14.36 -28.20 -14.75
C LEU A 550 14.28 -29.73 -14.71
N LEU A 551 13.14 -30.26 -14.28
CA LEU A 551 12.81 -31.69 -14.33
C LEU A 551 11.79 -31.96 -15.44
N ILE A 552 12.03 -33.01 -16.23
CA ILE A 552 11.12 -33.42 -17.32
C ILE A 552 10.81 -34.90 -17.22
N SER A 553 9.54 -35.25 -17.00
CA SER A 553 9.12 -36.65 -16.87
C SER A 553 7.82 -36.94 -17.60
N SER A 554 7.70 -38.15 -18.15
CA SER A 554 6.46 -38.73 -18.66
C SER A 554 5.61 -39.40 -17.56
N ALA A 555 6.19 -39.62 -16.37
CA ALA A 555 5.43 -40.03 -15.18
C ALA A 555 4.90 -38.76 -14.48
N SER A 556 3.82 -38.23 -15.03
CA SER A 556 3.24 -36.95 -14.60
C SER A 556 2.61 -37.01 -13.20
N ASP A 557 2.22 -38.20 -12.75
CA ASP A 557 1.80 -38.50 -11.39
C ASP A 557 2.92 -38.23 -10.37
N LEU A 558 4.14 -38.68 -10.66
CA LEU A 558 5.31 -38.45 -9.80
C LEU A 558 5.71 -36.96 -9.78
N GLN A 559 5.66 -36.27 -10.92
CA GLN A 559 5.92 -34.83 -11.00
C GLN A 559 4.87 -34.03 -10.21
N LEU A 560 3.60 -34.40 -10.34
CA LEU A 560 2.51 -33.83 -9.55
C LEU A 560 2.75 -34.07 -8.06
N LYS A 561 3.21 -35.26 -7.66
CA LYS A 561 3.55 -35.56 -6.27
C LYS A 561 4.70 -34.68 -5.76
N LEU A 562 5.76 -34.45 -6.54
CA LEU A 562 6.84 -33.52 -6.16
C LEU A 562 6.32 -32.10 -5.94
N ALA A 563 5.49 -31.60 -6.86
CA ALA A 563 4.89 -30.27 -6.73
C ALA A 563 3.95 -30.19 -5.51
N ASN A 564 3.14 -31.22 -5.29
CA ASN A 564 2.25 -31.29 -4.13
C ASN A 564 3.02 -31.29 -2.81
N ASP A 565 4.16 -31.98 -2.78
CA ASP A 565 5.00 -32.12 -1.59
C ASP A 565 5.85 -30.87 -1.30
N GLY A 566 5.75 -29.84 -2.15
CA GLY A 566 6.40 -28.53 -1.96
C GLY A 566 7.73 -28.38 -2.67
N HIS A 567 8.11 -29.32 -3.54
CA HIS A 567 9.41 -29.28 -4.23
C HIS A 567 9.42 -28.45 -5.51
N ALA A 568 8.29 -27.92 -5.96
CA ALA A 568 8.18 -27.08 -7.15
C ALA A 568 8.09 -25.59 -6.82
N GLN A 569 8.51 -24.76 -7.77
CA GLN A 569 8.21 -23.33 -7.84
C GLN A 569 7.07 -23.09 -8.82
N ALA A 570 6.21 -22.12 -8.51
CA ALA A 570 5.17 -21.67 -9.43
C ALA A 570 5.75 -20.64 -10.42
N TYR A 571 5.34 -20.71 -11.69
CA TYR A 571 5.74 -19.78 -12.74
C TYR A 571 4.55 -19.40 -13.65
N ASP A 572 4.22 -18.12 -13.71
CA ASP A 572 3.13 -17.60 -14.54
C ASP A 572 3.60 -17.38 -15.99
N SER A 573 3.75 -18.47 -16.75
CA SER A 573 4.13 -18.39 -18.18
C SER A 573 3.09 -17.62 -19.01
N PRO A 574 3.51 -16.72 -19.93
CA PRO A 574 2.61 -16.02 -20.84
C PRO A 574 1.81 -16.94 -21.79
N TYR A 575 2.23 -18.20 -21.97
CA TYR A 575 1.58 -19.17 -22.85
C TYR A 575 0.56 -20.08 -22.13
N LEU A 576 0.37 -19.91 -20.81
CA LEU A 576 -0.57 -20.72 -20.03
C LEU A 576 -2.01 -20.66 -20.56
N GLY A 577 -2.45 -19.50 -21.07
CA GLY A 577 -3.81 -19.31 -21.57
C GLY A 577 -4.14 -20.13 -22.83
N ASP A 578 -3.14 -20.59 -23.56
CA ASP A 578 -3.30 -21.41 -24.77
C ASP A 578 -3.23 -22.92 -24.46
N LEU A 579 -2.77 -23.28 -23.25
CA LEU A 579 -2.62 -24.66 -22.81
C LEU A 579 -3.97 -25.20 -22.29
N PRO A 580 -4.36 -26.45 -22.61
CA PRO A 580 -5.58 -27.02 -22.06
C PRO A 580 -5.53 -27.18 -20.53
N ASP A 581 -6.66 -26.97 -19.85
CA ASP A 581 -6.77 -27.06 -18.38
C ASP A 581 -6.25 -28.38 -17.79
N TRP A 582 -6.34 -29.48 -18.54
CA TRP A 582 -5.90 -30.81 -18.09
C TRP A 582 -4.36 -30.97 -18.15
N ALA A 583 -3.66 -30.10 -18.87
CA ALA A 583 -2.23 -30.20 -19.15
C ALA A 583 -1.37 -29.31 -18.26
N HIS A 584 -1.93 -28.61 -17.27
CA HIS A 584 -1.13 -27.90 -16.27
C HIS A 584 -1.73 -28.03 -14.87
N TRP A 585 -0.91 -27.85 -13.84
CA TRP A 585 -1.39 -27.81 -12.46
C TRP A 585 -0.66 -26.74 -11.66
N ARG A 586 -1.44 -25.83 -11.03
CA ARG A 586 -0.96 -24.76 -10.14
C ARG A 586 0.14 -23.84 -10.68
N ASN A 587 0.35 -23.82 -11.99
CA ASN A 587 1.53 -23.18 -12.60
C ASN A 587 2.84 -23.73 -12.01
N GLU A 588 2.83 -24.95 -11.44
CA GLU A 588 4.00 -25.64 -10.88
C GLU A 588 4.41 -26.83 -11.75
N VAL A 589 3.44 -27.41 -12.49
CA VAL A 589 3.64 -28.54 -13.40
C VAL A 589 3.04 -28.21 -14.76
N PHE A 590 3.85 -28.33 -15.81
CA PHE A 590 3.50 -27.91 -17.16
C PHE A 590 3.65 -29.04 -18.17
N GLY A 591 2.53 -29.53 -18.69
CA GLY A 591 2.48 -30.45 -19.81
C GLY A 591 2.82 -29.75 -21.12
N PHE A 592 3.69 -30.32 -21.94
CA PHE A 592 4.08 -29.72 -23.23
C PHE A 592 3.96 -30.66 -24.43
N THR A 593 3.54 -31.90 -24.22
CA THR A 593 3.39 -32.92 -25.28
C THR A 593 2.00 -33.54 -25.30
N PHE A 594 1.65 -34.15 -26.43
CA PHE A 594 0.41 -34.91 -26.63
C PHE A 594 0.75 -36.33 -27.10
N GLU A 595 0.88 -37.26 -26.16
CA GLU A 595 1.41 -38.59 -26.43
C GLU A 595 0.36 -39.67 -26.19
N PRO A 596 -0.22 -40.27 -27.26
CA PRO A 596 -1.18 -41.36 -27.11
C PRO A 596 -0.47 -42.67 -26.71
N ALA A 597 -1.10 -43.47 -25.84
CA ALA A 597 -0.74 -44.86 -25.63
C ALA A 597 -1.33 -45.71 -26.77
N VAL A 598 -0.47 -46.27 -27.62
CA VAL A 598 -0.86 -46.98 -28.83
C VAL A 598 -0.54 -48.46 -28.74
N ILE A 599 -1.17 -49.23 -29.62
CA ILE A 599 -0.79 -50.61 -29.90
C ILE A 599 0.07 -50.59 -31.17
N ILE A 600 1.20 -51.29 -31.15
CA ILE A 600 2.05 -51.47 -32.32
C ILE A 600 2.07 -52.95 -32.71
N TYR A 601 2.19 -53.26 -33.98
CA TYR A 601 2.35 -54.65 -34.43
C TYR A 601 3.29 -54.75 -35.63
N ASN A 602 3.84 -55.95 -35.81
CA ASN A 602 4.63 -56.28 -36.98
C ASN A 602 3.71 -56.82 -38.09
N PRO A 603 3.67 -56.21 -39.29
CA PRO A 603 2.75 -56.59 -40.35
C PRO A 603 3.05 -57.97 -40.96
N ASP A 604 4.27 -58.50 -40.81
CA ASP A 604 4.62 -59.88 -41.21
C ASP A 604 4.11 -60.93 -40.22
N ARG A 605 3.73 -60.52 -38.99
CA ARG A 605 3.27 -61.42 -37.92
C ARG A 605 1.75 -61.43 -37.73
N ILE A 606 1.06 -60.33 -38.02
CA ILE A 606 -0.39 -60.17 -37.85
C ILE A 606 -0.98 -59.64 -39.16
N ALA A 607 -1.91 -60.40 -39.75
CA ALA A 607 -2.55 -60.02 -41.01
C ALA A 607 -3.54 -58.85 -40.80
N PRO A 608 -3.79 -57.99 -41.81
CA PRO A 608 -4.66 -56.81 -41.67
C PRO A 608 -6.09 -57.08 -41.16
N ASP A 609 -6.64 -58.26 -41.41
CA ASP A 609 -7.96 -58.70 -40.95
C ASP A 609 -7.97 -59.24 -39.51
N GLU A 610 -6.80 -59.57 -38.95
CA GLU A 610 -6.62 -60.02 -37.56
C GLU A 610 -6.25 -58.88 -36.60
N VAL A 611 -6.03 -57.66 -37.11
CA VAL A 611 -5.54 -56.52 -36.34
C VAL A 611 -6.55 -56.13 -35.24
N PRO A 612 -6.18 -56.21 -33.95
CA PRO A 612 -7.07 -55.85 -32.86
C PRO A 612 -7.17 -54.33 -32.76
N ARG A 613 -8.36 -53.77 -33.01
CA ARG A 613 -8.61 -52.32 -32.97
C ARG A 613 -9.13 -51.80 -31.65
N THR A 614 -9.56 -52.69 -30.75
CA THR A 614 -10.03 -52.34 -29.40
C THR A 614 -9.37 -53.23 -28.36
N HIS A 615 -9.32 -52.78 -27.11
CA HIS A 615 -8.77 -53.54 -25.99
C HIS A 615 -9.47 -54.88 -25.81
N LEU A 616 -10.79 -54.92 -26.05
CA LEU A 616 -11.58 -56.14 -26.03
C LEU A 616 -11.15 -57.12 -27.13
N THR A 617 -11.03 -56.66 -28.37
CA THR A 617 -10.59 -57.53 -29.48
C THR A 617 -9.16 -58.01 -29.32
N LEU A 618 -8.28 -57.20 -28.70
CA LEU A 618 -6.94 -57.63 -28.33
C LEU A 618 -6.98 -58.76 -27.30
N ALA A 619 -7.77 -58.61 -26.23
CA ALA A 619 -7.93 -59.66 -25.24
C ALA A 619 -8.45 -60.95 -25.91
N GLU A 620 -9.50 -60.87 -26.73
CA GLU A 620 -10.06 -62.03 -27.45
C GLU A 620 -9.06 -62.70 -28.39
N LEU A 621 -8.24 -61.93 -29.11
CA LEU A 621 -7.18 -62.45 -29.97
C LEU A 621 -6.17 -63.28 -29.17
N LEU A 622 -5.70 -62.75 -28.03
CA LEU A 622 -4.73 -63.43 -27.16
C LEU A 622 -5.33 -64.66 -26.46
N GLU A 623 -6.61 -64.62 -26.11
CA GLU A 623 -7.34 -65.72 -25.50
C GLU A 623 -7.60 -66.88 -26.48
N THR A 624 -7.91 -66.56 -27.75
CA THR A 624 -8.26 -67.55 -28.77
C THR A 624 -7.03 -68.12 -29.48
N GLN A 625 -5.96 -67.33 -29.62
CA GLN A 625 -4.72 -67.70 -30.31
C GLN A 625 -3.53 -67.81 -29.36
N THR A 626 -3.74 -68.30 -28.14
CA THR A 626 -2.72 -68.30 -27.07
C THR A 626 -1.40 -68.95 -27.47
N GLU A 627 -1.42 -70.12 -28.14
CA GLU A 627 -0.18 -70.79 -28.56
C GLU A 627 0.60 -70.04 -29.63
N ARG A 628 -0.08 -69.32 -30.53
CA ARG A 628 0.57 -68.53 -31.59
C ARG A 628 1.34 -67.35 -30.97
N PHE A 629 0.71 -66.65 -30.03
CA PHE A 629 1.26 -65.43 -29.44
C PHE A 629 2.08 -65.67 -28.17
N ARG A 630 2.31 -66.93 -27.79
CA ARG A 630 3.07 -67.30 -26.61
C ARG A 630 4.48 -66.68 -26.65
N GLY A 631 4.79 -65.77 -25.72
CA GLY A 631 6.05 -65.05 -25.64
C GLY A 631 6.27 -64.00 -26.73
N GLN A 632 5.26 -63.68 -27.56
CA GLN A 632 5.39 -62.74 -28.68
C GLN A 632 4.72 -61.39 -28.44
N ILE A 633 4.09 -61.20 -27.28
CA ILE A 633 3.44 -59.94 -26.90
C ILE A 633 4.32 -59.26 -25.87
N ALA A 634 4.45 -57.94 -25.94
CA ALA A 634 5.13 -57.17 -24.90
C ALA A 634 4.33 -55.94 -24.44
N THR A 635 4.54 -55.56 -23.19
CA THR A 635 4.08 -54.30 -22.62
C THR A 635 5.04 -53.83 -21.52
N TYR A 636 4.70 -52.75 -20.84
CA TYR A 636 5.53 -52.22 -19.77
C TYR A 636 5.57 -53.14 -18.54
N ASP A 637 6.75 -53.24 -17.94
CA ASP A 637 6.89 -53.68 -16.55
C ASP A 637 6.49 -52.51 -15.64
N ILE A 638 5.24 -52.54 -15.20
CA ILE A 638 4.65 -51.51 -14.34
C ILE A 638 5.29 -51.45 -12.95
N GLY A 639 6.11 -52.44 -12.56
CA GLY A 639 6.83 -52.44 -11.28
C GLY A 639 8.05 -51.52 -11.30
N VAL A 640 8.68 -51.34 -12.47
CA VAL A 640 9.91 -50.56 -12.65
C VAL A 640 9.72 -49.32 -13.53
N SER A 641 8.69 -49.30 -14.40
CA SER A 641 8.38 -48.19 -15.28
C SER A 641 7.30 -47.28 -14.68
N GLY A 642 7.66 -46.03 -14.35
CA GLY A 642 6.71 -45.04 -13.83
C GLY A 642 5.59 -44.73 -14.83
N VAL A 643 5.92 -44.50 -16.10
CA VAL A 643 4.92 -44.28 -17.16
C VAL A 643 4.07 -45.54 -17.42
N GLY A 644 4.65 -46.73 -17.33
CA GLY A 644 3.91 -47.98 -17.44
C GLY A 644 2.87 -48.14 -16.33
N PHE A 645 3.26 -47.85 -15.08
CA PHE A 645 2.35 -47.84 -13.93
C PHE A 645 1.23 -46.82 -14.10
N LEU A 646 1.57 -45.59 -14.51
CA LEU A 646 0.62 -44.52 -14.77
C LEU A 646 -0.44 -44.99 -15.77
N LEU A 647 -0.05 -45.46 -16.95
CA LEU A 647 -0.99 -45.93 -17.98
C LEU A 647 -1.88 -47.07 -17.47
N ALA A 648 -1.29 -48.07 -16.80
CA ALA A 648 -2.05 -49.19 -16.26
C ALA A 648 -3.08 -48.77 -15.19
N SER A 649 -2.70 -47.84 -14.31
CA SER A 649 -3.61 -47.32 -13.27
C SER A 649 -4.77 -46.51 -13.87
N GLN A 650 -4.52 -45.77 -14.95
CA GLN A 650 -5.55 -45.03 -15.68
C GLN A 650 -6.46 -45.98 -16.45
N ASP A 651 -5.91 -46.98 -17.13
CA ASP A 651 -6.67 -48.03 -17.82
C ASP A 651 -7.64 -48.74 -16.87
N GLN A 652 -7.18 -49.11 -15.67
CA GLN A 652 -8.04 -49.71 -14.64
C GLN A 652 -9.19 -48.79 -14.24
N THR A 653 -8.95 -47.48 -14.22
CA THR A 653 -9.94 -46.48 -13.80
C THR A 653 -11.03 -46.30 -14.86
N ILE A 654 -10.67 -46.32 -16.14
CA ILE A 654 -11.61 -46.02 -17.24
C ILE A 654 -12.20 -47.27 -17.90
N SER A 655 -11.56 -48.43 -17.78
CA SER A 655 -11.93 -49.66 -18.49
C SER A 655 -12.18 -50.83 -17.56
N SER A 656 -13.39 -51.39 -17.61
CA SER A 656 -13.73 -52.66 -16.96
C SER A 656 -13.04 -53.87 -17.59
N THR A 657 -12.40 -53.70 -18.77
CA THR A 657 -11.73 -54.78 -19.50
C THR A 657 -10.25 -54.93 -19.10
N PHE A 658 -9.69 -53.96 -18.36
CA PHE A 658 -8.27 -53.93 -17.99
C PHE A 658 -7.78 -55.27 -17.39
N TRP A 659 -8.44 -55.78 -16.36
CA TRP A 659 -8.04 -57.04 -15.72
C TRP A 659 -8.23 -58.28 -16.61
N ARG A 660 -9.19 -58.26 -17.54
CA ARG A 660 -9.34 -59.33 -18.54
C ARG A 660 -8.16 -59.33 -19.51
N LEU A 661 -7.75 -58.14 -19.97
CA LEU A 661 -6.59 -57.98 -20.85
C LEU A 661 -5.30 -58.39 -20.13
N ALA A 662 -5.12 -58.00 -18.85
CA ALA A 662 -4.01 -58.46 -18.02
C ALA A 662 -3.97 -60.00 -17.90
N ALA A 663 -5.12 -60.64 -17.68
CA ALA A 663 -5.21 -62.09 -17.65
C ALA A 663 -4.86 -62.74 -19.01
N ALA A 664 -5.20 -62.09 -20.13
CA ALA A 664 -4.81 -62.53 -21.46
C ALA A 664 -3.30 -62.44 -21.67
N PHE A 665 -2.63 -61.38 -21.17
CA PHE A 665 -1.17 -61.28 -21.17
C PHE A 665 -0.50 -62.42 -20.40
N GLY A 666 -1.04 -62.78 -19.22
CA GLY A 666 -0.54 -63.92 -18.45
C GLY A 666 -0.69 -65.25 -19.18
N ARG A 667 -1.81 -65.47 -19.90
CA ARG A 667 -2.03 -66.68 -20.71
C ARG A 667 -1.00 -66.84 -21.84
N VAL A 668 -0.64 -65.75 -22.50
CA VAL A 668 0.35 -65.76 -23.58
C VAL A 668 1.79 -65.61 -23.08
N ASN A 669 2.02 -65.56 -21.76
CA ASN A 669 3.35 -65.29 -21.20
C ASN A 669 4.01 -64.06 -21.85
N ALA A 670 3.29 -62.94 -21.82
CA ALA A 670 3.77 -61.68 -22.37
C ALA A 670 5.10 -61.24 -21.73
N GLN A 671 5.94 -60.56 -22.51
CA GLN A 671 7.20 -59.99 -22.05
C GLN A 671 6.96 -58.60 -21.46
N PHE A 672 7.69 -58.27 -20.39
CA PHE A 672 7.61 -56.96 -19.73
C PHE A 672 8.92 -56.21 -19.88
N SER A 673 8.84 -54.92 -20.23
CA SER A 673 9.99 -54.05 -20.48
C SER A 673 9.92 -52.77 -19.66
N GLY A 674 11.06 -52.25 -19.22
CA GLY A 674 11.14 -50.93 -18.57
C GLY A 674 10.91 -49.75 -19.52
N SER A 675 11.13 -49.93 -20.82
CA SER A 675 11.15 -48.82 -21.80
C SER A 675 10.47 -49.13 -23.14
N SER A 676 9.85 -48.10 -23.74
CA SER A 676 9.27 -48.12 -25.10
C SER A 676 10.25 -48.61 -26.17
N PRO A 677 11.52 -48.13 -26.24
CA PRO A 677 12.44 -48.53 -27.30
C PRO A 677 12.71 -50.04 -27.36
N ALA A 678 12.74 -50.73 -26.22
CA ALA A 678 12.95 -52.18 -26.20
C ALA A 678 11.75 -52.95 -26.80
N ILE A 679 10.52 -52.51 -26.51
CA ILE A 679 9.30 -53.09 -27.11
C ILE A 679 9.27 -52.81 -28.62
N LEU A 680 9.55 -51.57 -29.01
CA LEU A 680 9.58 -51.16 -30.42
C LEU A 680 10.60 -51.94 -31.25
N ASN A 681 11.82 -52.13 -30.71
CA ASN A 681 12.85 -52.90 -31.39
C ASN A 681 12.41 -54.35 -31.62
N GLY A 682 11.80 -54.99 -30.61
CA GLY A 682 11.34 -56.36 -30.74
C GLY A 682 10.18 -56.53 -31.72
N VAL A 683 9.30 -55.53 -31.86
CA VAL A 683 8.25 -55.57 -32.89
C VAL A 683 8.85 -55.30 -34.28
N ALA A 684 9.75 -54.33 -34.40
CA ALA A 684 10.38 -53.97 -35.67
C ALA A 684 11.29 -55.07 -36.25
N ASP A 685 11.97 -55.86 -35.40
CA ASP A 685 12.79 -57.00 -35.84
C ASP A 685 11.99 -58.30 -35.97
N GLY A 686 10.70 -58.26 -35.65
CA GLY A 686 9.77 -59.37 -35.73
C GLY A 686 9.94 -60.44 -34.65
N THR A 687 10.75 -60.20 -33.61
CA THR A 687 10.82 -61.10 -32.43
C THR A 687 9.56 -61.06 -31.58
N LEU A 688 8.86 -59.92 -31.58
CA LEU A 688 7.53 -59.70 -31.03
C LEU A 688 6.53 -59.50 -32.17
N ALA A 689 5.31 -59.99 -31.99
CA ALA A 689 4.21 -59.76 -32.91
C ALA A 689 3.51 -58.43 -32.63
N LEU A 690 3.40 -58.03 -31.35
CA LEU A 690 2.62 -56.88 -30.92
C LEU A 690 3.14 -56.29 -29.59
N GLY A 691 3.10 -54.96 -29.50
CA GLY A 691 3.36 -54.18 -28.29
C GLY A 691 2.11 -53.42 -27.82
N TYR A 692 1.77 -53.50 -26.53
CA TYR A 692 0.62 -52.81 -25.92
C TYR A 692 1.06 -51.63 -25.04
N ASN A 693 0.29 -50.54 -25.07
CA ASN A 693 0.55 -49.29 -24.35
C ASN A 693 1.93 -48.67 -24.64
N VAL A 694 2.40 -48.80 -25.88
CA VAL A 694 3.64 -48.15 -26.32
C VAL A 694 3.38 -46.66 -26.51
N LEU A 695 4.36 -45.82 -26.15
CA LEU A 695 4.22 -44.37 -26.36
C LEU A 695 4.22 -44.06 -27.87
N GLY A 696 3.13 -43.44 -28.32
CA GLY A 696 2.88 -43.15 -29.73
C GLY A 696 3.97 -42.29 -30.35
N SER A 697 4.52 -41.33 -29.61
CA SER A 697 5.62 -40.48 -30.07
C SER A 697 6.83 -41.26 -30.59
N TYR A 698 7.27 -42.25 -29.82
CA TYR A 698 8.35 -43.14 -30.21
C TYR A 698 7.96 -44.05 -31.38
N ALA A 699 6.72 -44.56 -31.38
CA ALA A 699 6.23 -45.40 -32.46
C ALA A 699 6.18 -44.62 -33.79
N PHE A 700 5.65 -43.40 -33.77
CA PHE A 700 5.56 -42.51 -34.93
C PHE A 700 6.95 -42.12 -35.46
N ALA A 701 7.88 -41.79 -34.57
CA ALA A 701 9.26 -41.50 -34.94
C ALA A 701 9.94 -42.70 -35.63
N ARG A 702 9.82 -43.90 -35.04
CA ARG A 702 10.39 -45.14 -35.63
C ARG A 702 9.74 -45.54 -36.95
N GLN A 703 8.42 -45.38 -37.08
CA GLN A 703 7.74 -45.62 -38.35
C GLN A 703 8.22 -44.64 -39.44
N ALA A 704 8.43 -43.37 -39.09
CA ALA A 704 8.99 -42.38 -40.01
C ALA A 704 10.44 -42.68 -40.43
N GLU A 705 11.22 -43.35 -39.58
CA GLU A 705 12.56 -43.87 -39.91
C GLU A 705 12.52 -45.15 -40.77
N GLY A 706 11.34 -45.68 -41.07
CA GLY A 706 11.16 -46.87 -41.91
C GLY A 706 11.24 -48.20 -41.16
N ALA A 707 11.04 -48.21 -39.84
CA ALA A 707 10.89 -49.45 -39.08
C ALA A 707 9.65 -50.23 -39.55
N ASP A 708 9.76 -51.56 -39.58
CA ASP A 708 8.66 -52.46 -39.98
C ASP A 708 7.64 -52.63 -38.85
N ILE A 709 6.90 -51.56 -38.58
CA ILE A 709 5.86 -51.49 -37.56
C ILE A 709 4.64 -50.76 -38.10
N GLU A 710 3.47 -51.24 -37.69
CA GLU A 710 2.20 -50.59 -37.92
C GLU A 710 1.59 -50.17 -36.58
N ILE A 711 0.92 -49.01 -36.59
CA ILE A 711 0.45 -48.33 -35.37
C ILE A 711 -1.07 -48.31 -35.37
N ILE A 712 -1.64 -48.72 -34.24
CA ILE A 712 -3.07 -48.74 -33.98
C ILE A 712 -3.33 -47.74 -32.86
N VAL A 713 -4.07 -46.69 -33.19
CA VAL A 713 -4.78 -45.88 -32.20
C VAL A 713 -6.10 -46.61 -31.91
N PRO A 714 -6.35 -47.08 -30.67
CA PRO A 714 -7.53 -47.89 -30.39
C PRO A 714 -8.85 -47.17 -30.69
N ASP A 715 -9.84 -47.92 -31.18
CA ASP A 715 -11.16 -47.42 -31.60
C ASP A 715 -12.17 -47.32 -30.45
N ASP A 716 -11.87 -47.85 -29.27
CA ASP A 716 -12.69 -47.72 -28.06
C ASP A 716 -12.31 -46.48 -27.26
N TYR A 717 -11.08 -46.44 -26.74
CA TYR A 717 -10.52 -45.28 -26.07
C TYR A 717 -9.00 -45.24 -26.24
N VAL A 718 -8.43 -44.05 -26.16
CA VAL A 718 -6.97 -43.88 -26.16
C VAL A 718 -6.57 -43.00 -24.97
N LEU A 719 -5.69 -43.53 -24.11
CA LEU A 719 -5.06 -42.73 -23.09
C LEU A 719 -4.07 -41.77 -23.75
N VAL A 720 -4.12 -40.50 -23.35
CA VAL A 720 -3.15 -39.50 -23.79
C VAL A 720 -2.46 -38.93 -22.56
N LEU A 721 -1.14 -39.03 -22.55
CA LEU A 721 -0.32 -38.41 -21.54
C LEU A 721 0.30 -37.12 -22.08
N THR A 722 0.72 -36.27 -21.15
CA THR A 722 1.59 -35.14 -21.43
C THR A 722 2.87 -35.31 -20.61
N ARG A 723 4.03 -35.13 -21.23
CA ARG A 723 5.28 -34.97 -20.50
C ARG A 723 5.20 -33.65 -19.76
N SER A 724 5.50 -33.72 -18.48
CA SER A 724 5.43 -32.57 -17.59
C SER A 724 6.82 -32.03 -17.24
N MET A 725 6.94 -30.71 -17.29
CA MET A 725 8.07 -29.93 -16.80
C MET A 725 7.78 -29.41 -15.39
N LEU A 726 8.79 -29.36 -14.54
CA LEU A 726 8.72 -28.82 -13.17
C LEU A 726 10.02 -28.08 -12.86
N ILE A 727 9.93 -26.88 -12.27
CA ILE A 727 11.09 -26.13 -11.76
C ILE A 727 11.30 -26.49 -10.27
N PRO A 728 12.41 -27.14 -9.89
CA PRO A 728 12.70 -27.43 -8.49
C PRO A 728 12.82 -26.16 -7.64
N ARG A 729 12.37 -26.19 -6.38
CA ARG A 729 12.49 -25.08 -5.42
C ARG A 729 13.93 -24.62 -5.19
N GLU A 730 14.88 -25.52 -5.37
CA GLU A 730 16.32 -25.27 -5.16
C GLU A 730 17.08 -24.98 -6.47
N ALA A 731 16.37 -24.82 -7.60
CA ALA A 731 16.96 -24.50 -8.90
C ALA A 731 17.81 -23.22 -8.82
N LYS A 732 18.98 -23.24 -9.46
CA LYS A 732 19.93 -22.11 -9.41
C LYS A 732 19.72 -21.15 -10.56
N ALA A 733 19.39 -21.67 -11.73
CA ALA A 733 19.12 -20.91 -12.95
C ALA A 733 17.61 -20.81 -13.23
N VAL A 734 16.84 -20.34 -12.25
CA VAL A 734 15.35 -20.25 -12.34
C VAL A 734 14.91 -19.52 -13.61
N GLY A 735 15.50 -18.35 -13.92
CA GLY A 735 15.13 -17.59 -15.12
C GLY A 735 15.37 -18.36 -16.43
N LEU A 736 16.40 -19.20 -16.51
CA LEU A 736 16.62 -20.04 -17.71
C LEU A 736 15.63 -21.20 -17.79
N ALA A 737 15.19 -21.74 -16.65
CA ALA A 737 14.16 -22.76 -16.60
C ALA A 737 12.79 -22.19 -17.01
N GLU A 738 12.46 -20.98 -16.55
CA GLU A 738 11.29 -20.19 -16.97
C GLU A 738 11.32 -19.93 -18.49
N ASP A 739 12.45 -19.43 -19.00
CA ASP A 739 12.66 -19.21 -20.45
C ASP A 739 12.48 -20.50 -21.25
N PHE A 740 12.94 -21.65 -20.73
CA PHE A 740 12.78 -22.94 -21.42
C PHE A 740 11.32 -23.41 -21.42
N ILE A 741 10.58 -23.22 -20.33
CA ILE A 741 9.14 -23.52 -20.27
C ILE A 741 8.40 -22.65 -21.28
N ASP A 742 8.69 -21.35 -21.33
CA ASP A 742 8.08 -20.44 -22.30
C ASP A 742 8.39 -20.85 -23.73
N PHE A 743 9.64 -21.20 -24.02
CA PHE A 743 10.03 -21.73 -25.32
C PHE A 743 9.27 -23.02 -25.68
N ALA A 744 9.18 -23.98 -24.76
CA ALA A 744 8.53 -25.26 -25.03
C ALA A 744 7.01 -25.11 -25.25
N LEU A 745 6.38 -24.15 -24.58
CA LEU A 745 4.95 -23.83 -24.74
C LEU A 745 4.67 -22.85 -25.89
N SER A 746 5.70 -22.16 -26.41
CA SER A 746 5.55 -21.21 -27.53
C SER A 746 5.12 -21.91 -28.83
N PRO A 747 4.60 -21.17 -29.83
CA PRO A 747 4.31 -21.71 -31.15
C PRO A 747 5.50 -22.43 -31.80
N GLU A 748 6.73 -21.95 -31.58
CA GLU A 748 7.96 -22.58 -32.07
C GLU A 748 8.25 -23.91 -31.37
N GLY A 749 8.17 -23.97 -30.04
CA GLY A 749 8.35 -25.20 -29.28
C GLY A 749 7.28 -26.25 -29.60
N GLN A 750 6.03 -25.83 -29.70
CA GLN A 750 4.92 -26.69 -30.10
C GLN A 750 5.02 -27.16 -31.56
N ALA A 751 5.60 -26.36 -32.47
CA ALA A 751 5.92 -26.79 -33.82
C ALA A 751 7.02 -27.87 -33.85
N ILE A 752 7.99 -27.83 -32.93
CA ILE A 752 8.99 -28.90 -32.76
C ILE A 752 8.33 -30.18 -32.26
N ALA A 753 7.42 -30.07 -31.29
CA ALA A 753 6.63 -31.19 -30.77
C ALA A 753 5.76 -31.83 -31.88
N ALA A 754 5.10 -31.00 -32.70
CA ALA A 754 4.26 -31.45 -33.82
C ALA A 754 5.05 -31.84 -35.09
N GLY A 755 6.35 -31.58 -35.10
CA GLY A 755 7.24 -31.77 -36.24
C GLY A 755 8.03 -33.08 -36.17
N GLY A 756 9.34 -32.99 -36.41
CA GLY A 756 10.20 -34.17 -36.54
C GLY A 756 10.37 -35.02 -35.28
N THR A 757 10.05 -34.50 -34.09
CA THR A 757 10.13 -35.26 -32.83
C THR A 757 8.95 -36.21 -32.62
N ALA A 758 7.82 -35.95 -33.30
CA ALA A 758 6.56 -36.67 -33.14
C ALA A 758 6.04 -36.77 -31.68
N LEU A 759 6.53 -35.94 -30.75
CA LEU A 759 6.04 -35.89 -29.37
C LEU A 759 4.59 -35.40 -29.27
N GLY A 760 4.08 -34.74 -30.32
CA GLY A 760 2.72 -34.26 -30.38
C GLY A 760 2.59 -32.88 -29.73
N SER A 761 2.02 -31.90 -30.45
CA SER A 761 1.66 -30.63 -29.81
C SER A 761 0.43 -30.78 -28.92
N VAL A 762 0.53 -30.27 -27.70
CA VAL A 762 -0.57 -30.20 -26.73
C VAL A 762 -1.41 -28.94 -26.91
N VAL A 763 -0.84 -27.89 -27.49
CA VAL A 763 -1.54 -26.62 -27.73
C VAL A 763 -2.44 -26.75 -28.96
N PRO A 764 -3.77 -26.57 -28.83
CA PRO A 764 -4.71 -26.69 -29.95
C PRO A 764 -4.40 -25.73 -31.09
N GLY A 765 -4.65 -26.16 -32.33
CA GLY A 765 -4.43 -25.33 -33.52
C GLY A 765 -2.97 -25.09 -33.91
N SER A 766 -2.03 -25.82 -33.29
CA SER A 766 -0.61 -25.80 -33.65
C SER A 766 -0.37 -26.26 -35.09
N ALA A 767 0.71 -25.75 -35.72
CA ALA A 767 1.12 -26.18 -37.05
C ALA A 767 2.04 -27.41 -36.96
N GLY A 768 1.76 -28.45 -37.75
CA GLY A 768 2.62 -29.62 -37.85
C GLY A 768 1.89 -30.87 -38.33
N THR A 769 2.61 -32.00 -38.37
CA THR A 769 2.05 -33.30 -38.75
C THR A 769 1.44 -34.03 -37.55
N TRP A 770 1.99 -33.80 -36.37
CA TRP A 770 1.62 -34.46 -35.11
C TRP A 770 0.97 -33.45 -34.17
N THR A 771 -0.19 -32.93 -34.55
CA THR A 771 -1.01 -32.10 -33.66
C THR A 771 -1.96 -32.99 -32.86
N SER A 772 -2.47 -32.50 -31.74
CA SER A 772 -3.51 -33.20 -30.96
C SER A 772 -4.70 -33.60 -31.83
N GLU A 773 -5.14 -32.74 -32.77
CA GLU A 773 -6.24 -33.02 -33.70
C GLU A 773 -5.87 -34.05 -34.77
N ALA A 774 -4.64 -33.99 -35.30
CA ALA A 774 -4.16 -34.94 -36.30
C ALA A 774 -4.00 -36.35 -35.71
N ILE A 775 -3.49 -36.43 -34.47
CA ILE A 775 -3.38 -37.69 -33.72
C ILE A 775 -4.77 -38.21 -33.36
N ALA A 776 -5.66 -37.34 -32.88
CA ALA A 776 -7.05 -37.65 -32.59
C ALA A 776 -7.78 -38.28 -33.80
N ALA A 777 -7.56 -37.71 -35.00
CA ALA A 777 -8.21 -38.15 -36.22
C ALA A 777 -7.75 -39.54 -36.72
N ARG A 778 -6.67 -40.11 -36.16
CA ARG A 778 -6.17 -41.45 -36.53
C ARG A 778 -6.96 -42.60 -35.92
N GLY A 779 -7.70 -42.35 -34.83
CA GLY A 779 -8.58 -43.34 -34.18
C GLY A 779 -10.04 -42.92 -34.24
N ARG A 780 -10.94 -43.84 -33.92
CA ARG A 780 -12.37 -43.52 -33.66
C ARG A 780 -12.71 -43.44 -32.17
N GLY A 781 -11.78 -43.86 -31.32
CA GLY A 781 -11.95 -43.93 -29.88
C GLY A 781 -12.05 -42.58 -29.21
N VAL A 782 -12.59 -42.57 -28.00
CA VAL A 782 -12.65 -41.36 -27.17
C VAL A 782 -11.25 -41.10 -26.60
N ILE A 783 -10.76 -39.88 -26.76
CA ILE A 783 -9.50 -39.44 -26.15
C ILE A 783 -9.72 -39.26 -24.66
N GLN A 784 -8.92 -39.98 -23.88
CA GLN A 784 -8.90 -39.92 -22.42
C GLN A 784 -7.57 -39.29 -22.01
N ALA A 785 -7.53 -37.97 -21.97
CA ALA A 785 -6.37 -37.24 -21.51
C ALA A 785 -6.18 -37.44 -20.00
N ILE A 786 -4.95 -37.77 -19.59
CA ILE A 786 -4.59 -37.92 -18.18
C ILE A 786 -4.43 -36.51 -17.60
N SER A 787 -5.47 -36.06 -16.91
CA SER A 787 -5.50 -34.71 -16.32
C SER A 787 -4.52 -34.58 -15.15
N LEU A 788 -3.73 -33.51 -15.17
CA LEU A 788 -2.85 -33.13 -14.06
C LEU A 788 -3.69 -32.56 -12.91
N GLY A 789 -3.90 -33.35 -11.86
CA GLY A 789 -4.65 -32.91 -10.69
C GLY A 789 -4.65 -33.92 -9.54
N PRO A 790 -5.17 -33.55 -8.36
CA PRO A 790 -4.99 -34.31 -7.13
C PRO A 790 -5.45 -35.78 -7.20
N SER A 791 -6.42 -36.09 -8.06
CA SER A 791 -6.89 -37.47 -8.31
C SER A 791 -5.78 -38.40 -8.81
N LEU A 792 -4.77 -37.88 -9.50
CA LEU A 792 -3.67 -38.65 -10.04
C LEU A 792 -2.74 -39.22 -8.94
N MET A 793 -2.62 -38.50 -7.82
CA MET A 793 -1.84 -38.95 -6.67
C MET A 793 -2.46 -40.15 -5.95
N VAL A 794 -3.76 -40.41 -6.15
CA VAL A 794 -4.44 -41.54 -5.50
C VAL A 794 -3.80 -42.87 -5.91
N ALA A 795 -3.39 -43.00 -7.16
CA ALA A 795 -2.69 -44.20 -7.64
C ALA A 795 -1.31 -44.41 -6.98
N LEU A 796 -0.70 -43.33 -6.45
CA LEU A 796 0.59 -43.35 -5.77
C LEU A 796 0.49 -43.67 -4.27
N ASP A 797 -0.73 -43.75 -3.72
CA ASP A 797 -0.94 -44.23 -2.36
C ASP A 797 -0.25 -45.59 -2.15
N THR A 798 0.55 -45.70 -1.09
CA THR A 798 1.43 -46.85 -0.87
C THR A 798 0.67 -48.18 -0.88
N LEU A 799 -0.45 -48.25 -0.15
CA LEU A 799 -1.26 -49.45 -0.04
C LEU A 799 -1.96 -49.79 -1.37
N ARG A 800 -2.59 -48.79 -2.00
CA ARG A 800 -3.27 -48.96 -3.29
C ARG A 800 -2.29 -49.40 -4.37
N ARG A 801 -1.13 -48.76 -4.46
CA ARG A 801 -0.06 -49.10 -5.41
C ARG A 801 0.46 -50.52 -5.18
N GLN A 802 0.76 -50.88 -3.93
CA GLN A 802 1.25 -52.22 -3.62
C GLN A 802 0.22 -53.29 -4.02
N ARG A 803 -1.05 -53.13 -3.65
CA ARG A 803 -2.11 -54.08 -3.99
C ARG A 803 -2.32 -54.19 -5.50
N PHE A 804 -2.27 -53.07 -6.22
CA PHE A 804 -2.36 -53.06 -7.68
C PHE A 804 -1.23 -53.88 -8.32
N LEU A 805 0.02 -53.66 -7.87
CA LEU A 805 1.19 -54.37 -8.37
C LEU A 805 1.16 -55.86 -8.01
N ASP A 806 0.73 -56.22 -6.81
CA ASP A 806 0.62 -57.61 -6.37
C ASP A 806 -0.45 -58.36 -7.17
N THR A 807 -1.62 -57.72 -7.37
CA THR A 807 -2.72 -58.26 -8.19
C THR A 807 -2.27 -58.42 -9.65
N TRP A 808 -1.58 -57.42 -10.20
CA TRP A 808 -1.00 -57.50 -11.53
C TRP A 808 -0.04 -58.68 -11.66
N LYS A 809 0.95 -58.78 -10.76
CA LYS A 809 1.93 -59.87 -10.76
C LYS A 809 1.26 -61.24 -10.67
N GLU A 810 0.25 -61.40 -9.82
CA GLU A 810 -0.48 -62.67 -9.69
C GLU A 810 -1.21 -63.05 -10.99
N ILE A 811 -1.83 -62.08 -11.65
CA ILE A 811 -2.63 -62.31 -12.87
C ILE A 811 -1.74 -62.57 -14.09
N VAL A 812 -0.65 -61.82 -14.24
CA VAL A 812 0.23 -61.90 -15.42
C VAL A 812 1.33 -62.95 -15.30
N SER A 813 1.56 -63.49 -14.10
CA SER A 813 2.51 -64.59 -13.93
C SER A 813 2.02 -65.84 -14.69
N PRO A 814 2.94 -66.58 -15.35
CA PRO A 814 2.57 -67.79 -16.06
C PRO A 814 1.94 -68.79 -15.08
N LYS A 815 0.70 -69.20 -15.35
CA LYS A 815 0.04 -70.26 -14.59
C LYS A 815 0.67 -71.60 -15.02
N LEU A 816 1.38 -72.23 -14.09
CA LEU A 816 2.02 -73.55 -14.24
C LEU A 816 1.05 -74.64 -14.68
#